data_AF-A0A775CN17-F1
#
_entry.id   AF-A0A775CN17-F1
#
_cell.length_a   1.000
_cell.length_b   1.000
_cell.length_c   1.000
_cell.angle_alpha   90.00
_cell.angle_beta   90.00
_cell.angle_gamma   90.00
#
_symmetry.space_group_name_H-M   'P 1'
#
loop_
_entity.id
_entity.type
_entity.pdbx_description
1 polymer ?
#
loop_
_entity_poly.entity_id
_entity_poly.type
_entity_poly.pdbx_seq_one_letter_code
_entity_poly.pdbx_strand_id
1 'polypeptide(L)'
;MVIGPAGSGKTTLLREGFPSDIIYAPEGARGAEQRLYLTPHVGKQAVIFDIDGTLCAPADADILHRRLWEHALGWLKEKRARQPLNGIILTLDLPDLLTADKRRREHLLQTLRSRLQDIRQHLHCQLPVYVVLTRLDLLQGFAALFQSLNRQDRDAILGVTFTRRAHENDDWRTELNAFWQTWVDRMNLALPDLMVAQTHTRTSLFSFSRQMQGSREPLVSLLEGLLDGENMNVMLRGVYLTSSLQRGQMDDIFTQSAARQYRLGNNPLASWPLVDTAPYFTRSLFPQALLAEPNLATESRAWLIRSRRRLTVFSATGGVAALLLITGWHHYYNGNYQSGITVLKQAKAFMDVPPPQGEDDFGNLQLPLLNPVRDATLAYGDWGDRSRLADMGLYQGRRIGPYVEQTYLQLLEQRYLPSLFNGLVKAMNAAPPESEEKLAVLRVMRMLEDKSGRNNEVVKQYMAKRWSEKFHGQRDIQAQLMSHLDYALAHTDWHAERQAGDGDAISRWTPYDKPVVSAQKELSKLPVYQRVYQSLKTRALGVLPADLNLRDQVGPTFDQVFTSADDNKLVVPQFLTRYGLQSYFVKQRDELVELTAMDSWVLNLTRSVKYSDADRAEIQRQLTEQYISDYTATWRAGMDNLNIRNFESIGQLTGALEQVISGDQPLQRALTVLRDNTQPGVFSEKLSAKEREEALAEPDYQLLTRLGHEFAPENSTLAVQKDKESTMQAVYQQLTELHRYLLAIQNAPVPGKSALKAVQLRLDQNSSDPIFATRQMAKTLPAPLNRWVGRLTDQAWHVVMVEAVHYMEVDWRDSVVKPFNEQLANNYPFNPRSAQDASLDAFERFFKPDGILDTFYQQNLKLFIDNDLSLEDGDNNVIIREDIIAQLETAQKIRDIFFSKQNGLGTSFAVETVSLSGNKRRSVLNLDGQLVDYSQGRNYTAHLVWPNNMREGNESKLTLIGTSGNAPRSISFSGPWAQFRLFGAGQLTGVQDGNFTVRFSVDGGAMTYRVHTDTEDNPFSGGLFSQFGLSDTLY
;
A
#
# COMPACT_ATOMS: atom_id res chain seq x y z
N MET A 1 0.18 87.72 -7.84
CA MET A 1 0.11 87.87 -6.37
C MET A 1 0.55 89.26 -6.01
N VAL A 2 -0.12 89.93 -5.08
CA VAL A 2 0.24 91.28 -4.62
C VAL A 2 0.83 91.17 -3.22
N ILE A 3 2.00 91.77 -3.01
CA ILE A 3 2.72 91.78 -1.73
C ILE A 3 3.20 93.20 -1.40
N GLY A 4 3.45 93.46 -0.12
CA GLY A 4 3.97 94.73 0.35
C GLY A 4 3.70 94.95 1.84
N PRO A 5 4.38 95.90 2.50
CA PRO A 5 4.19 96.20 3.92
C PRO A 5 2.74 96.52 4.29
N ALA A 6 2.39 96.40 5.58
CA ALA A 6 1.09 96.87 6.06
C ALA A 6 0.92 98.37 5.75
N GLY A 7 -0.24 98.76 5.22
CA GLY A 7 -0.50 100.14 4.79
C GLY A 7 0.07 100.54 3.42
N SER A 8 0.75 99.66 2.67
CA SER A 8 1.34 100.00 1.35
C SER A 8 0.34 100.28 0.19
N GLY A 9 -0.93 100.52 0.48
CA GLY A 9 -1.95 100.84 -0.53
C GLY A 9 -2.48 99.68 -1.38
N LYS A 10 -2.08 98.42 -1.11
CA LYS A 10 -2.48 97.20 -1.87
C LYS A 10 -3.97 97.10 -2.18
N THR A 11 -4.78 97.04 -1.12
CA THR A 11 -6.21 96.77 -1.24
C THR A 11 -6.92 97.92 -1.96
N THR A 12 -6.48 99.16 -1.75
CA THR A 12 -6.99 100.34 -2.46
C THR A 12 -6.60 100.33 -3.94
N LEU A 13 -5.35 99.97 -4.26
CA LEU A 13 -4.87 99.81 -5.63
C LEU A 13 -5.68 98.76 -6.39
N LEU A 14 -5.96 97.62 -5.74
CA LEU A 14 -6.77 96.55 -6.33
C LEU A 14 -8.22 96.97 -6.53
N ARG A 15 -8.84 97.62 -5.54
CA ARG A 15 -10.22 98.09 -5.61
C ARG A 15 -10.46 99.05 -6.77
N GLU A 16 -9.54 99.99 -7.00
CA GLU A 16 -9.71 101.04 -8.02
C GLU A 16 -9.12 100.65 -9.39
N GLY A 17 -8.09 99.80 -9.42
CA GLY A 17 -7.35 99.45 -10.65
C GLY A 17 -7.70 98.10 -11.26
N PHE A 18 -8.26 97.19 -10.46
CA PHE A 18 -8.54 95.83 -10.91
C PHE A 18 -10.01 95.46 -10.65
N PRO A 19 -10.90 95.66 -11.63
CA PRO A 19 -12.32 95.30 -11.52
C PRO A 19 -12.45 93.80 -11.22
N SER A 20 -12.77 93.47 -9.97
CA SER A 20 -12.75 92.11 -9.45
C SER A 20 -13.74 91.92 -8.32
N ASP A 21 -14.26 90.71 -8.22
CA ASP A 21 -15.09 90.26 -7.10
C ASP A 21 -14.24 89.47 -6.11
N ILE A 22 -14.56 89.58 -4.83
CA ILE A 22 -13.96 88.76 -3.77
C ILE A 22 -14.85 87.53 -3.59
N ILE A 23 -14.31 86.34 -3.89
CA ILE A 23 -15.08 85.08 -3.90
C ILE A 23 -15.48 84.62 -2.48
N TYR A 24 -14.83 85.15 -1.44
CA TYR A 24 -15.09 84.75 -0.06
C TYR A 24 -14.89 85.90 0.93
N ALA A 25 -15.98 86.32 1.58
CA ALA A 25 -15.95 87.12 2.80
C ALA A 25 -16.59 86.28 3.91
N PRO A 26 -15.88 85.86 4.97
CA PRO A 26 -16.48 85.09 6.05
C PRO A 26 -17.59 85.91 6.70
N GLU A 27 -18.81 85.37 6.79
CA GLU A 27 -19.89 85.96 7.58
C GLU A 27 -19.45 86.02 9.05
N GLY A 28 -19.36 87.23 9.60
CA GLY A 28 -18.99 87.46 11.00
C GLY A 28 -20.06 86.95 11.97
N ALA A 29 -20.07 85.65 12.24
CA ALA A 29 -20.91 85.06 13.27
C ALA A 29 -20.14 85.00 14.60
N ARG A 30 -20.59 85.81 15.58
CA ARG A 30 -20.31 85.71 17.03
C ARG A 30 -18.86 85.95 17.47
N GLY A 31 -18.50 87.22 17.67
CA GLY A 31 -17.59 87.64 18.74
C GLY A 31 -16.09 87.33 18.61
N ALA A 32 -15.63 86.65 17.57
CA ALA A 32 -14.22 86.46 17.26
C ALA A 32 -13.94 86.82 15.79
N GLU A 33 -13.36 88.01 15.55
CA GLU A 33 -12.92 88.41 14.21
C GLU A 33 -11.78 87.49 13.74
N GLN A 34 -12.07 86.48 12.92
CA GLN A 34 -11.04 85.71 12.23
C GLN A 34 -10.44 86.55 11.11
N ARG A 35 -9.23 87.06 11.32
CA ARG A 35 -8.50 87.86 10.34
C ARG A 35 -8.08 86.99 9.15
N LEU A 36 -8.53 87.34 7.95
CA LEU A 36 -8.05 86.75 6.71
C LEU A 36 -6.69 87.34 6.34
N TYR A 37 -5.72 86.47 6.04
CA TYR A 37 -4.37 86.89 5.65
C TYR A 37 -4.10 86.79 4.15
N LEU A 38 -5.00 86.16 3.39
CA LEU A 38 -4.92 86.00 1.94
C LEU A 38 -6.32 86.16 1.35
N THR A 39 -6.49 87.18 0.50
CA THR A 39 -7.77 87.51 -0.11
C THR A 39 -7.69 87.30 -1.63
N PRO A 40 -8.46 86.36 -2.21
CA PRO A 40 -8.46 86.15 -3.65
C PRO A 40 -9.42 87.14 -4.34
N HIS A 41 -8.87 88.01 -5.18
CA HIS A 41 -9.60 88.87 -6.08
C HIS A 41 -9.71 88.21 -7.46
N VAL A 42 -10.93 88.04 -7.96
CA VAL A 42 -11.19 87.40 -9.26
C VAL A 42 -11.71 88.42 -10.24
N GLY A 43 -10.88 88.74 -11.24
CA GLY A 43 -11.24 89.61 -12.36
C GLY A 43 -11.30 88.83 -13.67
N LYS A 44 -11.69 89.52 -14.74
CA LYS A 44 -11.86 88.92 -16.09
C LYS A 44 -10.55 88.35 -16.67
N GLN A 45 -9.41 88.95 -16.34
CA GLN A 45 -8.11 88.62 -16.94
C GLN A 45 -7.20 87.79 -16.02
N ALA A 46 -7.39 87.83 -14.71
CA ALA A 46 -6.51 87.17 -13.75
C ALA A 46 -7.21 86.92 -12.40
N VAL A 47 -6.62 86.02 -11.62
CA VAL A 47 -6.88 85.89 -10.18
C VAL A 47 -5.69 86.47 -9.43
N ILE A 48 -5.94 87.46 -8.58
CA ILE A 48 -4.92 88.14 -7.80
C ILE A 48 -5.11 87.80 -6.33
N PHE A 49 -4.12 87.12 -5.75
CA PHE A 49 -4.04 86.96 -4.30
C PHE A 49 -3.45 88.22 -3.66
N ASP A 50 -4.25 88.93 -2.88
CA ASP A 50 -3.81 90.01 -1.98
C ASP A 50 -3.33 89.39 -0.66
N ILE A 51 -2.06 89.58 -0.34
CA ILE A 51 -1.44 89.06 0.87
C ILE A 51 -1.42 90.16 1.94
N ASP A 52 -1.97 89.87 3.13
CA ASP A 52 -1.94 90.80 4.25
C ASP A 52 -0.50 91.19 4.59
N GLY A 53 -0.26 92.48 4.82
CA GLY A 53 1.08 93.02 5.08
C GLY A 53 1.75 92.45 6.33
N THR A 54 0.99 91.87 7.27
CA THR A 54 1.53 91.14 8.43
C THR A 54 2.29 89.87 8.04
N LEU A 55 1.85 89.15 7.00
CA LEU A 55 2.59 88.01 6.45
C LEU A 55 3.88 88.44 5.73
N CYS A 56 3.94 89.71 5.31
CA CYS A 56 5.13 90.28 4.70
C CYS A 56 6.19 90.71 5.73
N ALA A 57 5.89 90.76 7.03
CA ALA A 57 6.86 91.12 8.08
C ALA A 57 7.98 90.08 8.23
N PRO A 58 9.16 90.42 8.81
CA PRO A 58 10.29 89.49 8.96
C PRO A 58 9.91 88.17 9.66
N ALA A 59 10.55 87.07 9.26
CA ALA A 59 10.23 85.72 9.73
C ALA A 59 10.41 85.50 11.24
N ASP A 60 11.19 86.34 11.92
CA ASP A 60 11.50 86.24 13.35
C ASP A 60 10.48 86.96 14.25
N ALA A 61 9.53 87.69 13.66
CA ALA A 61 8.54 88.47 14.41
C ALA A 61 7.39 87.62 14.98
N ASP A 62 7.00 86.54 14.28
CA ASP A 62 5.92 85.64 14.70
C ASP A 62 5.97 84.28 13.95
N ILE A 63 5.99 83.19 14.71
CA ILE A 63 6.01 81.80 14.20
C ILE A 63 4.73 81.48 13.41
N LEU A 64 3.57 82.02 13.83
CA LEU A 64 2.29 81.80 13.14
C LEU A 64 2.33 82.37 11.73
N HIS A 65 2.73 83.64 11.58
CA HIS A 65 2.81 84.30 10.28
C HIS A 65 3.81 83.61 9.34
N ARG A 66 4.96 83.14 9.87
CA ARG A 66 5.92 82.35 9.09
C ARG A 66 5.29 81.06 8.56
N ARG A 67 4.61 80.28 9.42
CA ARG A 67 3.98 79.02 9.00
C ARG A 67 2.84 79.25 8.01
N LEU A 68 2.03 80.29 8.20
CA LEU A 68 0.97 80.66 7.26
C LEU A 68 1.53 81.04 5.88
N TRP A 69 2.66 81.75 5.85
CA TRP A 69 3.38 82.08 4.63
C TRP A 69 3.94 80.85 3.90
N GLU A 70 4.67 79.98 4.61
CA GLU A 70 5.19 78.72 4.07
C GLU A 70 4.06 77.81 3.56
N HIS A 71 2.96 77.73 4.31
CA HIS A 71 1.77 76.97 3.93
C HIS A 71 1.10 77.53 2.66
N ALA A 72 0.96 78.86 2.54
CA ALA A 72 0.40 79.48 1.34
C ALA A 72 1.23 79.17 0.07
N LEU A 73 2.56 79.19 0.18
CA LEU A 73 3.46 78.82 -0.92
C LEU A 73 3.38 77.32 -1.24
N GLY A 74 3.32 76.47 -0.21
CA GLY A 74 3.11 75.03 -0.36
C GLY A 74 1.80 74.70 -1.09
N TRP A 75 0.71 75.37 -0.69
CA TRP A 75 -0.61 75.23 -1.30
C TRP A 75 -0.59 75.63 -2.78
N LEU A 76 0.05 76.74 -3.14
CA LEU A 76 0.20 77.15 -4.54
C LEU A 76 0.97 76.13 -5.38
N LYS A 77 2.04 75.54 -4.82
CA LYS A 77 2.82 74.48 -5.46
C LYS A 77 2.01 73.20 -5.66
N GLU A 78 1.12 72.88 -4.73
CA GLU A 78 0.25 71.71 -4.84
C GLU A 78 -0.83 71.91 -5.91
N LYS A 79 -1.57 73.03 -5.84
CA LYS A 79 -2.72 73.26 -6.73
C LYS A 79 -2.34 73.68 -8.14
N ARG A 80 -1.23 74.39 -8.31
CA ARG A 80 -0.72 74.85 -9.62
C ARG A 80 0.74 74.44 -9.85
N ALA A 81 1.01 73.14 -9.78
CA ALA A 81 2.37 72.58 -9.81
C ALA A 81 3.26 72.98 -11.01
N ARG A 82 2.69 73.20 -12.21
CA ARG A 82 3.44 73.59 -13.41
C ARG A 82 3.87 75.06 -13.38
N GLN A 83 2.96 75.96 -13.03
CA GLN A 83 3.18 77.40 -12.93
C GLN A 83 2.36 77.94 -11.73
N PRO A 84 2.94 77.92 -10.51
CA PRO A 84 2.22 78.29 -9.30
C PRO A 84 1.73 79.73 -9.28
N LEU A 85 2.54 80.65 -9.83
CA LEU A 85 2.21 82.07 -9.99
C LEU A 85 2.63 82.55 -11.39
N ASN A 86 1.93 83.58 -11.89
CA ASN A 86 2.25 84.23 -13.18
C ASN A 86 3.08 85.51 -13.02
N GLY A 87 3.13 86.09 -11.81
CA GLY A 87 3.86 87.31 -11.51
C GLY A 87 3.58 87.85 -10.11
N ILE A 88 4.43 88.78 -9.67
CA ILE A 88 4.37 89.44 -8.36
C ILE A 88 4.23 90.94 -8.57
N ILE A 89 3.26 91.54 -7.90
CA ILE A 89 3.08 93.00 -7.82
C ILE A 89 3.54 93.41 -6.43
N LEU A 90 4.66 94.11 -6.35
CA LEU A 90 5.24 94.62 -5.12
C LEU A 90 4.80 96.07 -4.91
N THR A 91 3.99 96.31 -3.90
CA THR A 91 3.48 97.65 -3.57
C THR A 91 4.30 98.30 -2.47
N LEU A 92 4.64 99.57 -2.68
CA LEU A 92 5.38 100.38 -1.71
C LEU A 92 4.66 101.70 -1.49
N ASP A 93 4.68 102.18 -0.25
CA ASP A 93 4.20 103.52 0.08
C ASP A 93 5.29 104.54 -0.27
N LEU A 94 5.01 105.42 -1.23
CA LEU A 94 6.00 106.39 -1.71
C LEU A 94 6.42 107.39 -0.62
N PRO A 95 5.51 108.10 0.07
CA PRO A 95 5.86 108.93 1.22
C PRO A 95 6.69 108.22 2.30
N ASP A 96 6.33 107.00 2.68
CA ASP A 96 7.09 106.23 3.70
C ASP A 96 8.51 105.91 3.20
N LEU A 97 8.66 105.51 1.93
CA LEU A 97 9.98 105.25 1.33
C LEU A 97 10.88 106.49 1.35
N LEU A 98 10.31 107.67 1.11
CA LEU A 98 11.04 108.93 1.02
C LEU A 98 11.35 109.57 2.37
N THR A 99 10.49 109.39 3.36
CA THR A 99 10.67 109.95 4.72
C THR A 99 11.41 108.99 5.68
N ALA A 100 11.54 107.72 5.31
CA ALA A 100 12.24 106.70 6.10
C ALA A 100 13.73 107.02 6.32
N ASP A 101 14.17 106.84 7.56
CA ASP A 101 15.58 106.88 7.92
C ASP A 101 16.34 105.68 7.32
N LYS A 102 17.68 105.73 7.38
CA LYS A 102 18.53 104.68 6.79
C LYS A 102 18.17 103.29 7.35
N ARG A 103 17.94 103.18 8.66
CA ARG A 103 17.61 101.92 9.33
C ARG A 103 16.28 101.35 8.87
N ARG A 104 15.23 102.18 8.73
CA ARG A 104 13.92 101.72 8.24
C ARG A 104 13.96 101.32 6.76
N ARG A 105 14.76 102.00 5.94
CA ARG A 105 14.99 101.62 4.53
C ARG A 105 15.71 100.27 4.40
N GLU A 106 16.77 100.04 5.17
CA GLU A 106 17.47 98.75 5.21
C GLU A 106 16.55 97.62 5.68
N HIS A 107 15.72 97.88 6.70
CA HIS A 107 14.76 96.91 7.20
C HIS A 107 13.68 96.54 6.17
N LEU A 108 13.14 97.55 5.46
CA LEU A 108 12.20 97.35 4.36
C LEU A 108 12.83 96.51 3.26
N LEU A 109 14.07 96.84 2.86
CA LEU A 109 14.81 96.11 1.84
C LEU A 109 14.99 94.63 2.23
N GLN A 110 15.48 94.35 3.44
CA GLN A 110 15.68 92.98 3.93
C GLN A 110 14.39 92.17 3.95
N THR A 111 13.29 92.80 4.38
CA THR A 111 11.97 92.18 4.47
C THR A 111 11.46 91.76 3.09
N LEU A 112 11.53 92.66 2.11
CA LEU A 112 11.10 92.41 0.74
C LEU A 112 11.99 91.38 0.05
N ARG A 113 13.31 91.48 0.24
CA ARG A 113 14.30 90.54 -0.29
C ARG A 113 14.04 89.13 0.24
N SER A 114 13.85 88.97 1.56
CA SER A 114 13.50 87.68 2.18
C SER A 114 12.23 87.08 1.58
N ARG A 115 11.17 87.87 1.40
CA ARG A 115 9.91 87.35 0.84
C ARG A 115 10.02 86.93 -0.63
N LEU A 116 10.76 87.67 -1.44
CA LEU A 116 11.06 87.26 -2.82
C LEU A 116 11.90 85.97 -2.85
N GLN A 117 12.84 85.83 -1.89
CA GLN A 117 13.63 84.60 -1.75
C GLN A 117 12.77 83.39 -1.43
N ASP A 118 11.87 83.52 -0.45
CA ASP A 118 10.97 82.45 -0.02
C ASP A 118 10.12 81.94 -1.18
N ILE A 119 9.51 82.87 -1.94
CA ILE A 119 8.68 82.56 -3.09
C ILE A 119 9.48 81.77 -4.13
N ARG A 120 10.70 82.24 -4.44
CA ARG A 120 11.56 81.58 -5.42
C ARG A 120 12.00 80.19 -4.96
N GLN A 121 12.41 80.05 -3.70
CA GLN A 121 12.88 78.78 -3.14
C GLN A 121 11.76 77.74 -3.05
N HIS A 122 10.53 78.14 -2.72
CA HIS A 122 9.41 77.21 -2.58
C HIS A 122 8.79 76.81 -3.93
N LEU A 123 8.61 77.79 -4.83
CA LEU A 123 7.91 77.58 -6.10
C LEU A 123 8.84 77.10 -7.24
N HIS A 124 10.15 77.34 -7.12
CA HIS A 124 11.18 77.00 -8.12
C HIS A 124 10.88 77.53 -9.53
N CYS A 125 10.29 78.72 -9.61
CA CYS A 125 9.99 79.44 -10.85
C CYS A 125 10.58 80.85 -10.79
N GLN A 126 10.96 81.38 -11.96
CA GLN A 126 11.36 82.77 -12.14
C GLN A 126 10.10 83.57 -12.48
N LEU A 127 9.82 84.61 -11.70
CA LEU A 127 8.57 85.39 -11.77
C LEU A 127 8.86 86.85 -12.14
N PRO A 128 8.05 87.48 -13.02
CA PRO A 128 8.08 88.93 -13.20
C PRO A 128 7.69 89.63 -11.90
N VAL A 129 8.48 90.62 -11.49
CA VAL A 129 8.21 91.51 -10.36
C VAL A 129 7.95 92.91 -10.88
N TYR A 130 6.76 93.43 -10.59
CA TYR A 130 6.35 94.79 -10.91
C TYR A 130 6.30 95.62 -9.64
N VAL A 131 7.02 96.72 -9.58
CA VAL A 131 7.05 97.60 -8.41
C VAL A 131 6.06 98.73 -8.61
N VAL A 132 5.10 98.86 -7.70
CA VAL A 132 4.07 99.90 -7.75
C VAL A 132 4.22 100.80 -6.53
N LEU A 133 4.66 102.01 -6.77
CA LEU A 133 4.73 103.11 -5.81
C LEU A 133 3.34 103.71 -5.68
N THR A 134 2.75 103.59 -4.50
CA THR A 134 1.37 104.01 -4.19
C THR A 134 1.38 105.32 -3.40
N ARG A 135 0.20 105.95 -3.33
CA ARG A 135 -0.06 107.16 -2.54
C ARG A 135 0.77 108.37 -2.97
N LEU A 136 0.98 108.50 -4.28
CA LEU A 136 1.62 109.69 -4.88
C LEU A 136 0.89 111.00 -4.50
N ASP A 137 -0.41 110.91 -4.20
CA ASP A 137 -1.26 112.02 -3.75
C ASP A 137 -0.96 112.57 -2.37
N LEU A 138 -0.21 111.83 -1.54
CA LEU A 138 0.20 112.34 -0.24
C LEU A 138 1.42 113.28 -0.34
N LEU A 139 2.02 113.45 -1.51
CA LEU A 139 3.05 114.47 -1.70
C LEU A 139 2.41 115.85 -1.93
N GLN A 140 2.82 116.84 -1.15
CA GLN A 140 2.29 118.20 -1.29
C GLN A 140 2.50 118.73 -2.72
N GLY A 141 1.41 119.17 -3.35
CA GLY A 141 1.39 119.69 -4.72
C GLY A 141 0.88 118.74 -5.79
N PHE A 142 0.56 117.50 -5.44
CA PHE A 142 -0.10 116.56 -6.36
C PHE A 142 -1.40 117.13 -6.96
N ALA A 143 -2.29 117.69 -6.13
CA ALA A 143 -3.56 118.27 -6.57
C ALA A 143 -3.34 119.38 -7.61
N ALA A 144 -2.38 120.27 -7.35
CA ALA A 144 -2.09 121.41 -8.22
C ALA A 144 -1.63 120.97 -9.62
N LEU A 145 -0.92 119.84 -9.71
CA LEU A 145 -0.41 119.32 -10.98
C LEU A 145 -1.44 118.45 -11.72
N PHE A 146 -2.20 117.62 -11.02
CA PHE A 146 -2.98 116.55 -11.66
C PHE A 146 -4.50 116.74 -11.63
N GLN A 147 -5.05 117.63 -10.81
CA GLN A 147 -6.50 117.82 -10.70
C GLN A 147 -7.15 118.27 -12.03
N SER A 148 -6.40 119.00 -12.87
CA SER A 148 -6.84 119.47 -14.18
C SER A 148 -6.81 118.40 -15.29
N LEU A 149 -6.24 117.22 -15.03
CA LEU A 149 -6.18 116.16 -16.03
C LEU A 149 -7.59 115.69 -16.43
N ASN A 150 -7.78 115.42 -17.72
CA ASN A 150 -8.99 114.76 -18.21
C ASN A 150 -8.98 113.26 -17.83
N ARG A 151 -10.11 112.56 -18.04
CA ARG A 151 -10.21 111.13 -17.69
C ARG A 151 -9.18 110.25 -18.40
N GLN A 152 -8.88 110.52 -19.67
CA GLN A 152 -7.92 109.72 -20.45
C GLN A 152 -6.50 109.84 -19.87
N ASP A 153 -6.07 111.05 -19.54
CA ASP A 153 -4.75 111.31 -18.96
C ASP A 153 -4.64 110.79 -17.52
N ARG A 154 -5.73 110.82 -16.74
CA ARG A 154 -5.79 110.18 -15.42
C ARG A 154 -5.69 108.66 -15.51
N ASP A 155 -6.26 108.05 -16.54
CA ASP A 155 -6.23 106.60 -16.72
C ASP A 155 -4.91 106.11 -17.36
N ALA A 156 -4.06 107.01 -17.89
CA ALA A 156 -2.76 106.69 -18.51
C ALA A 156 -1.76 106.04 -17.54
N ILE A 157 -0.71 105.40 -18.03
CA ILE A 157 0.30 104.77 -17.18
C ILE A 157 1.44 105.74 -16.89
N LEU A 158 1.74 105.96 -15.61
CA LEU A 158 2.92 106.71 -15.18
C LEU A 158 3.98 105.75 -14.63
N GLY A 159 5.03 105.50 -15.42
CA GLY A 159 6.12 104.60 -15.03
C GLY A 159 6.93 104.08 -16.21
N VAL A 160 7.81 103.12 -15.92
CA VAL A 160 8.66 102.45 -16.91
C VAL A 160 8.42 100.94 -16.88
N THR A 161 8.32 100.34 -18.06
CA THR A 161 8.25 98.89 -18.26
C THR A 161 9.55 98.48 -18.92
N PHE A 162 10.37 97.64 -18.27
CA PHE A 162 11.74 97.39 -18.71
C PHE A 162 11.85 96.51 -19.97
N THR A 163 13.01 96.37 -20.59
CA THR A 163 13.20 95.28 -21.59
C THR A 163 13.29 93.90 -20.90
N ARG A 164 12.93 92.81 -21.59
CA ARG A 164 12.74 91.47 -20.95
C ARG A 164 13.98 90.88 -20.27
N ARG A 165 15.18 91.28 -20.68
CA ARG A 165 16.47 90.84 -20.08
C ARG A 165 17.17 91.97 -19.33
N ALA A 166 16.48 93.07 -19.06
CA ALA A 166 17.08 94.23 -18.44
C ALA A 166 17.60 93.96 -17.02
N HIS A 167 17.05 92.94 -16.34
CA HIS A 167 17.51 92.48 -15.03
C HIS A 167 18.77 91.61 -15.09
N GLU A 168 19.20 91.13 -16.26
CA GLU A 168 20.37 90.25 -16.41
C GLU A 168 21.69 91.03 -16.59
N ASN A 169 21.62 92.26 -17.13
CA ASN A 169 22.79 93.07 -17.52
C ASN A 169 22.77 94.51 -16.96
N ASP A 170 22.04 94.77 -15.87
CA ASP A 170 21.85 96.11 -15.27
C ASP A 170 21.19 97.19 -16.16
N ASP A 171 20.70 96.85 -17.35
CA ASP A 171 20.03 97.78 -18.28
C ASP A 171 18.79 98.45 -17.65
N TRP A 172 18.14 97.79 -16.69
CA TRP A 172 17.00 98.34 -15.94
C TRP A 172 17.34 99.68 -15.27
N ARG A 173 18.59 99.86 -14.82
CA ARG A 173 19.08 101.10 -14.19
C ARG A 173 19.11 102.23 -15.20
N THR A 174 19.60 101.95 -16.41
CA THR A 174 19.67 102.91 -17.51
C THR A 174 18.27 103.32 -17.95
N GLU A 175 17.38 102.35 -18.16
CA GLU A 175 15.99 102.60 -18.56
C GLU A 175 15.20 103.40 -17.49
N LEU A 176 15.38 103.08 -16.20
CA LEU A 176 14.74 103.80 -15.10
C LEU A 176 15.24 105.24 -15.00
N ASN A 177 16.56 105.45 -15.11
CA ASN A 177 17.14 106.79 -15.06
C ASN A 177 16.67 107.64 -16.25
N ALA A 178 16.61 107.07 -17.46
CA ALA A 178 16.12 107.76 -18.64
C ALA A 178 14.65 108.21 -18.49
N PHE A 179 13.79 107.33 -17.96
CA PHE A 179 12.41 107.69 -17.63
C PHE A 179 12.35 108.85 -16.61
N TRP A 180 13.08 108.73 -15.49
CA TRP A 180 13.02 109.72 -14.41
C TRP A 180 13.53 111.08 -14.84
N GLN A 181 14.64 111.12 -15.59
CA GLN A 181 15.19 112.35 -16.17
C GLN A 181 14.19 112.99 -17.12
N THR A 182 13.69 112.24 -18.10
CA THR A 182 12.72 112.75 -19.09
C THR A 182 11.46 113.30 -18.41
N TRP A 183 10.96 112.61 -17.40
CA TRP A 183 9.75 113.02 -16.69
C TRP A 183 9.96 114.30 -15.87
N VAL A 184 11.06 114.38 -15.11
CA VAL A 184 11.42 115.59 -14.34
C VAL A 184 11.71 116.77 -15.26
N ASP A 185 12.40 116.57 -16.38
CA ASP A 185 12.68 117.63 -17.35
C ASP A 185 11.40 118.18 -17.97
N ARG A 186 10.45 117.31 -18.36
CA ARG A 186 9.13 117.73 -18.84
C ARG A 186 8.36 118.52 -17.78
N MET A 187 8.40 118.09 -16.53
CA MET A 187 7.77 118.82 -15.43
C MET A 187 8.43 120.20 -15.22
N ASN A 188 9.77 120.27 -15.25
CA ASN A 188 10.51 121.53 -15.09
C ASN A 188 10.25 122.50 -16.24
N LEU A 189 10.10 122.01 -17.47
CA LEU A 189 9.73 122.81 -18.64
C LEU A 189 8.31 123.36 -18.55
N ALA A 190 7.35 122.56 -18.04
CA ALA A 190 5.96 122.99 -17.87
C ALA A 190 5.74 123.88 -16.63
N LEU A 191 6.67 123.87 -15.68
CA LEU A 191 6.51 124.52 -14.38
C LEU A 191 6.29 126.05 -14.45
N PRO A 192 7.03 126.83 -15.26
CA PRO A 192 6.82 128.28 -15.36
C PRO A 192 5.39 128.63 -15.82
N ASP A 193 4.90 127.97 -16.87
CA ASP A 193 3.55 128.21 -17.40
C ASP A 193 2.46 127.83 -16.39
N LEU A 194 2.63 126.69 -15.69
CA LEU A 194 1.71 126.26 -14.63
C LEU A 194 1.73 127.22 -13.43
N MET A 195 2.89 127.75 -13.06
CA MET A 195 3.03 128.74 -11.98
C MET A 195 2.38 130.08 -12.35
N VAL A 196 2.43 130.49 -13.63
CA VAL A 196 1.72 131.68 -14.11
C VAL A 196 0.21 131.47 -14.08
N ALA A 197 -0.28 130.32 -14.56
CA ALA A 197 -1.71 129.99 -14.63
C ALA A 197 -2.36 129.74 -13.25
N GLN A 198 -1.62 129.25 -12.25
CA GLN A 198 -2.13 128.91 -10.93
C GLN A 198 -1.46 129.70 -9.80
N THR A 199 -1.81 130.97 -9.64
CA THR A 199 -1.20 131.91 -8.67
C THR A 199 -1.24 131.43 -7.21
N HIS A 200 -2.29 130.71 -6.80
CA HIS A 200 -2.50 130.27 -5.42
C HIS A 200 -1.79 128.97 -5.03
N THR A 201 -1.22 128.22 -5.98
CA THR A 201 -0.61 126.89 -5.75
C THR A 201 0.88 126.80 -6.16
N ARG A 202 1.50 127.94 -6.50
CA ARG A 202 2.91 128.05 -6.98
C ARG A 202 3.93 127.31 -6.11
N THR A 203 3.87 127.52 -4.79
CA THR A 203 4.78 126.87 -3.82
C THR A 203 4.60 125.35 -3.84
N SER A 204 3.37 124.88 -3.95
CA SER A 204 3.06 123.44 -3.99
C SER A 204 3.50 122.80 -5.30
N LEU A 205 3.34 123.47 -6.44
CA LEU A 205 3.84 122.99 -7.75
C LEU A 205 5.37 122.85 -7.75
N PHE A 206 6.08 123.86 -7.25
CA PHE A 206 7.55 123.81 -7.14
C PHE A 206 8.01 122.74 -6.15
N SER A 207 7.36 122.63 -4.99
CA SER A 207 7.69 121.60 -4.00
C SER A 207 7.51 120.19 -4.57
N PHE A 208 6.41 119.92 -5.27
CA PHE A 208 6.14 118.62 -5.88
C PHE A 208 7.22 118.22 -6.91
N SER A 209 7.66 119.15 -7.77
CA SER A 209 8.69 118.84 -8.77
C SER A 209 10.04 118.48 -8.12
N ARG A 210 10.41 119.17 -7.04
CA ARG A 210 11.64 118.88 -6.28
C ARG A 210 11.54 117.58 -5.48
N GLN A 211 10.39 117.30 -4.88
CA GLN A 211 10.13 116.03 -4.19
C GLN A 211 10.26 114.83 -5.16
N MET A 212 9.70 114.94 -6.37
CA MET A 212 9.84 113.88 -7.40
C MET A 212 11.26 113.77 -7.95
N GLN A 213 12.04 114.85 -8.01
CA GLN A 213 13.46 114.77 -8.36
C GLN A 213 14.25 114.01 -7.28
N GLY A 214 13.96 114.28 -6.01
CA GLY A 214 14.61 113.64 -4.85
C GLY A 214 14.24 112.17 -4.64
N SER A 215 13.11 111.70 -5.20
CA SER A 215 12.67 110.32 -5.02
C SER A 215 13.45 109.27 -5.82
N ARG A 216 14.23 109.70 -6.81
CA ARG A 216 14.98 108.79 -7.70
C ARG A 216 16.02 107.96 -6.95
N GLU A 217 16.83 108.59 -6.11
CA GLU A 217 17.98 107.94 -5.47
C GLU A 217 17.55 106.89 -4.43
N PRO A 218 16.59 107.15 -3.52
CA PRO A 218 16.05 106.12 -2.63
C PRO A 218 15.45 104.93 -3.39
N LEU A 219 14.78 105.19 -4.52
CA LEU A 219 14.19 104.15 -5.36
C LEU A 219 15.24 103.27 -6.03
N VAL A 220 16.25 103.88 -6.66
CA VAL A 220 17.34 103.14 -7.32
C VAL A 220 18.09 102.28 -6.29
N SER A 221 18.43 102.84 -5.13
CA SER A 221 19.12 102.11 -4.06
C SER A 221 18.30 100.92 -3.52
N LEU A 222 16.97 101.07 -3.40
CA LEU A 222 16.10 99.96 -3.01
C LEU A 222 16.09 98.85 -4.07
N LEU A 223 15.95 99.20 -5.35
CA LEU A 223 15.89 98.22 -6.44
C LEU A 223 17.22 97.48 -6.62
N GLU A 224 18.35 98.18 -6.51
CA GLU A 224 19.69 97.55 -6.50
C GLU A 224 19.79 96.50 -5.38
N GLY A 225 19.43 96.88 -4.15
CA GLY A 225 19.47 95.97 -3.01
C GLY A 225 18.54 94.75 -3.15
N LEU A 226 17.43 94.88 -3.87
CA LEU A 226 16.48 93.78 -4.12
C LEU A 226 17.00 92.76 -5.14
N LEU A 227 17.79 93.22 -6.12
CA LEU A 227 18.35 92.40 -7.18
C LEU A 227 19.73 91.81 -6.85
N ASP A 228 20.42 92.39 -5.87
CA ASP A 228 21.75 91.98 -5.46
C ASP A 228 21.83 90.50 -4.94
N GLY A 229 22.94 89.82 -5.27
CA GLY A 229 23.31 88.47 -4.83
C GLY A 229 23.15 87.34 -5.88
N GLU A 230 24.11 86.39 -5.91
CA GLU A 230 24.16 85.25 -6.86
C GLU A 230 22.90 84.38 -6.86
N ASN A 231 22.24 84.34 -5.70
CA ASN A 231 21.02 83.60 -5.47
C ASN A 231 19.79 84.52 -5.53
N MET A 232 19.79 85.62 -6.29
CA MET A 232 18.61 86.47 -6.52
C MET A 232 18.34 86.70 -8.00
N ASN A 233 17.83 85.66 -8.67
CA ASN A 233 17.38 85.78 -10.06
C ASN A 233 15.89 86.15 -10.11
N VAL A 234 15.60 87.42 -9.81
CA VAL A 234 14.26 88.03 -9.86
C VAL A 234 14.12 88.80 -11.17
N MET A 235 13.04 88.59 -11.92
CA MET A 235 12.81 89.29 -13.18
C MET A 235 12.12 90.63 -12.91
N LEU A 236 12.88 91.70 -12.65
CA LEU A 236 12.32 93.05 -12.49
C LEU A 236 11.72 93.52 -13.83
N ARG A 237 10.40 93.74 -13.86
CA ARG A 237 9.65 93.95 -15.11
C ARG A 237 9.21 95.41 -15.31
N GLY A 238 9.03 96.18 -14.25
CA GLY A 238 8.68 97.60 -14.36
C GLY A 238 8.48 98.29 -13.01
N VAL A 239 8.48 99.62 -13.04
CA VAL A 239 8.24 100.51 -11.89
C VAL A 239 7.18 101.54 -12.25
N TYR A 240 6.12 101.64 -11.45
CA TYR A 240 4.97 102.50 -11.72
C TYR A 240 4.58 103.35 -10.51
N LEU A 241 4.03 104.52 -10.79
CA LEU A 241 3.55 105.48 -9.79
C LEU A 241 2.02 105.57 -9.88
N THR A 242 1.34 105.48 -8.75
CA THR A 242 -0.13 105.42 -8.69
C THR A 242 -0.68 106.24 -7.53
N SER A 243 -1.91 106.71 -7.72
CA SER A 243 -2.73 107.29 -6.66
C SER A 243 -4.15 106.77 -6.79
N SER A 244 -4.60 105.98 -5.83
CA SER A 244 -5.91 105.33 -5.90
C SER A 244 -6.98 106.05 -5.08
N LEU A 245 -6.61 106.59 -3.91
CA LEU A 245 -7.54 107.26 -2.99
C LEU A 245 -6.85 108.46 -2.34
N GLN A 246 -7.34 109.67 -2.61
CA GLN A 246 -6.80 110.90 -2.05
C GLN A 246 -7.35 111.19 -0.65
N ARG A 247 -6.78 110.55 0.37
CA ARG A 247 -7.16 110.75 1.78
C ARG A 247 -5.92 110.68 2.67
N GLY A 248 -5.86 111.55 3.67
CA GLY A 248 -4.79 111.57 4.66
C GLY A 248 -4.05 112.90 4.72
N GLN A 249 -2.99 112.93 5.54
CA GLN A 249 -2.09 114.08 5.65
C GLN A 249 -1.11 114.08 4.47
N MET A 250 -1.02 115.21 3.78
CA MET A 250 -0.02 115.44 2.74
C MET A 250 1.30 115.85 3.39
N ASP A 251 2.36 115.14 3.04
CA ASP A 251 3.73 115.43 3.43
C ASP A 251 4.40 116.33 2.38
N ASP A 252 4.99 117.44 2.82
CA ASP A 252 6.00 118.15 2.05
C ASP A 252 7.37 117.73 2.53
N ILE A 253 7.90 116.71 1.86
CA ILE A 253 9.18 116.09 2.22
C ILE A 253 10.32 117.08 2.00
N PHE A 254 10.19 117.95 0.98
CA PHE A 254 11.21 118.96 0.67
C PHE A 254 11.29 119.99 1.80
N THR A 255 10.16 120.58 2.21
CA THR A 255 10.09 121.53 3.31
C THR A 255 10.45 120.88 4.65
N GLN A 256 10.03 119.64 4.90
CA GLN A 256 10.41 118.89 6.11
C GLN A 256 11.91 118.57 6.17
N SER A 257 12.52 118.16 5.06
CA SER A 257 13.96 117.88 4.98
C SER A 257 14.80 119.14 5.21
N ALA A 258 14.38 120.26 4.62
CA ALA A 258 15.00 121.56 4.83
C ALA A 258 14.83 122.01 6.29
N ALA A 259 13.62 121.90 6.85
CA ALA A 259 13.36 122.23 8.25
C ALA A 259 14.19 121.39 9.22
N ARG A 260 14.34 120.07 8.98
CA ARG A 260 15.20 119.19 9.79
C ARG A 260 16.68 119.57 9.69
N GLN A 261 17.17 119.88 8.48
CA GLN A 261 18.57 120.28 8.26
C GLN A 261 18.92 121.58 8.99
N TYR A 262 18.00 122.56 9.00
CA TYR A 262 18.19 123.86 9.65
C TYR A 262 17.60 123.94 11.08
N ARG A 263 17.12 122.82 11.65
CA ARG A 263 16.52 122.71 13.00
C ARG A 263 15.34 123.67 13.25
N LEU A 264 14.52 123.91 12.23
CA LEU A 264 13.29 124.71 12.30
C LEU A 264 12.13 123.86 12.89
N GLY A 265 11.14 124.50 13.53
CA GLY A 265 9.97 123.83 14.13
C GLY A 265 9.05 123.17 13.09
N ASN A 266 8.21 122.22 13.54
CA ASN A 266 7.30 121.49 12.66
C ASN A 266 6.22 122.41 12.05
N ASN A 267 6.10 122.40 10.72
CA ASN A 267 5.06 123.11 9.98
C ASN A 267 3.74 122.29 10.01
N PRO A 268 2.55 122.91 10.14
CA PRO A 268 1.30 122.16 10.07
C PRO A 268 1.14 121.49 8.70
N LEU A 269 0.85 120.19 8.70
CA LEU A 269 0.64 119.40 7.49
C LEU A 269 -0.74 119.70 6.89
N ALA A 270 -0.79 119.91 5.58
CA ALA A 270 -2.06 119.99 4.86
C ALA A 270 -2.71 118.60 4.83
N SER A 271 -4.04 118.52 4.84
CA SER A 271 -4.76 117.25 4.69
C SER A 271 -5.75 117.33 3.52
N TRP A 272 -6.00 116.20 2.88
CA TRP A 272 -7.04 116.13 1.84
C TRP A 272 -8.42 116.43 2.43
N PRO A 273 -9.25 117.25 1.76
CA PRO A 273 -10.64 117.46 2.18
C PRO A 273 -11.45 116.16 2.00
N LEU A 274 -12.48 115.95 2.85
CA LEU A 274 -13.36 114.77 2.82
C LEU A 274 -14.37 114.82 1.65
N VAL A 275 -13.88 114.81 0.41
CA VAL A 275 -14.66 114.92 -0.84
C VAL A 275 -14.42 113.68 -1.72
N ASP A 276 -15.22 113.48 -2.77
CA ASP A 276 -15.06 112.40 -3.74
C ASP A 276 -13.64 112.37 -4.35
N THR A 277 -13.04 111.17 -4.33
CA THR A 277 -11.69 110.88 -4.81
C THR A 277 -11.73 110.29 -6.22
N ALA A 278 -10.67 110.48 -7.01
CA ALA A 278 -10.53 109.90 -8.35
C ALA A 278 -9.23 109.11 -8.48
N PRO A 279 -9.24 107.91 -9.08
CA PRO A 279 -7.99 107.17 -9.30
C PRO A 279 -7.16 107.82 -10.41
N TYR A 280 -5.86 107.96 -10.16
CA TYR A 280 -4.84 108.41 -11.12
C TYR A 280 -3.83 107.30 -11.37
N PHE A 281 -3.49 107.13 -12.64
CA PHE A 281 -2.52 106.20 -13.18
C PHE A 281 -2.74 104.72 -12.83
N THR A 282 -3.97 104.37 -12.43
CA THR A 282 -4.30 103.08 -11.83
C THR A 282 -5.12 102.18 -12.77
N ARG A 283 -6.07 102.73 -13.54
CA ARG A 283 -7.03 101.93 -14.33
C ARG A 283 -6.43 101.19 -15.52
N SER A 284 -5.56 101.83 -16.31
CA SER A 284 -4.93 101.16 -17.45
C SER A 284 -3.72 100.29 -17.07
N LEU A 285 -3.18 100.48 -15.85
CA LEU A 285 -1.96 99.81 -15.39
C LEU A 285 -2.10 98.28 -15.38
N PHE A 286 -3.21 97.76 -14.84
CA PHE A 286 -3.47 96.32 -14.81
C PHE A 286 -3.58 95.70 -16.20
N PRO A 287 -4.52 96.13 -17.08
CA PRO A 287 -4.74 95.50 -18.37
C PRO A 287 -3.60 95.73 -19.38
N GLN A 288 -2.92 96.89 -19.35
CA GLN A 288 -1.94 97.26 -20.38
C GLN A 288 -0.47 97.05 -19.97
N ALA A 289 -0.15 96.86 -18.69
CA ALA A 289 1.22 96.59 -18.24
C ALA A 289 1.36 95.37 -17.34
N LEU A 290 0.65 95.31 -16.20
CA LEU A 290 0.85 94.25 -15.20
C LEU A 290 0.39 92.86 -15.68
N LEU A 291 -0.68 92.82 -16.48
CA LEU A 291 -1.29 91.58 -16.99
C LEU A 291 -1.18 91.43 -18.52
N ALA A 292 -0.55 92.39 -19.21
CA ALA A 292 -0.51 92.43 -20.67
C ALA A 292 0.31 91.29 -21.30
N GLU A 293 1.28 90.74 -20.58
CA GLU A 293 2.18 89.69 -21.08
C GLU A 293 1.91 88.35 -20.38
N PRO A 294 1.00 87.50 -20.91
CA PRO A 294 0.77 86.17 -20.35
C PRO A 294 1.99 85.26 -20.55
N ASN A 295 2.21 84.32 -19.62
CA ASN A 295 3.27 83.29 -19.69
C ASN A 295 4.73 83.76 -19.60
N LEU A 296 4.99 84.96 -19.10
CA LEU A 296 6.35 85.39 -18.75
C LEU A 296 7.00 84.53 -17.65
N ALA A 297 6.19 84.00 -16.73
CA ALA A 297 6.68 83.15 -15.65
C ALA A 297 7.16 81.79 -16.18
N THR A 298 8.37 81.38 -15.76
CA THR A 298 8.91 80.08 -16.14
C THR A 298 8.19 78.94 -15.42
N GLU A 299 8.15 77.77 -16.06
CA GLU A 299 7.62 76.57 -15.42
C GLU A 299 8.47 76.15 -14.21
N SER A 300 7.83 75.57 -13.19
CA SER A 300 8.55 75.05 -12.03
C SER A 300 9.53 73.97 -12.45
N ARG A 301 10.83 74.19 -12.15
CA ARG A 301 11.90 73.23 -12.47
C ARG A 301 11.64 71.86 -11.84
N ALA A 302 11.04 71.83 -10.65
CA ALA A 302 10.70 70.59 -9.95
C ALA A 302 9.62 69.77 -10.68
N TRP A 303 8.64 70.42 -11.30
CA TRP A 303 7.60 69.76 -12.09
C TRP A 303 8.14 69.19 -13.40
N LEU A 304 8.95 69.97 -14.12
CA LEU A 304 9.58 69.55 -15.39
C LEU A 304 10.39 68.26 -15.25
N ILE A 305 11.21 68.15 -14.20
CA ILE A 305 12.01 66.95 -13.92
C ILE A 305 11.10 65.74 -13.66
N ARG A 306 10.06 65.90 -12.84
CA ARG A 306 9.11 64.81 -12.54
C ARG A 306 8.33 64.35 -13.77
N SER A 307 7.88 65.30 -14.61
CA SER A 307 7.12 65.01 -15.83
C SER A 307 7.97 64.23 -16.84
N ARG A 308 9.21 64.68 -17.09
CA ARG A 308 10.14 63.98 -17.99
C ARG A 308 10.47 62.57 -17.50
N ARG A 309 10.69 62.39 -16.19
CA ARG A 309 10.95 61.07 -15.60
C ARG A 309 9.75 60.11 -15.73
N ARG A 310 8.52 60.60 -15.57
CA ARG A 310 7.32 59.78 -15.77
C ARG A 310 7.18 59.33 -17.22
N LEU A 311 7.41 60.22 -18.17
CA LEU A 311 7.33 59.91 -19.59
C LEU A 311 8.38 58.86 -20.01
N THR A 312 9.63 59.00 -19.56
CA THR A 312 10.68 58.01 -19.89
C THR A 312 10.42 56.64 -19.29
N VAL A 313 9.95 56.57 -18.05
CA VAL A 313 9.56 55.29 -17.41
C VAL A 313 8.40 54.64 -18.18
N PHE A 314 7.37 55.42 -18.53
CA PHE A 314 6.22 54.92 -19.28
C PHE A 314 6.60 54.39 -20.66
N SER A 315 7.45 55.11 -21.40
CA SER A 315 7.93 54.65 -22.72
C SER A 315 8.81 53.41 -22.62
N ALA A 316 9.68 53.31 -21.60
CA ALA A 316 10.54 52.14 -21.41
C ALA A 316 9.74 50.89 -21.03
N THR A 317 8.78 51.00 -20.10
CA THR A 317 7.91 49.86 -19.74
C THR A 317 6.99 49.46 -20.89
N GLY A 318 6.47 50.43 -21.65
CA GLY A 318 5.70 50.17 -22.86
C GLY A 318 6.50 49.40 -23.92
N GLY A 319 7.77 49.78 -24.14
CA GLY A 319 8.66 49.08 -25.08
C GLY A 319 8.93 47.62 -24.69
N VAL A 320 9.21 47.36 -23.42
CA VAL A 320 9.43 45.99 -22.90
C VAL A 320 8.15 45.15 -23.01
N ALA A 321 7.00 45.72 -22.65
CA ALA A 321 5.71 45.03 -22.77
C ALA A 321 5.38 44.67 -24.22
N ALA A 322 5.63 45.58 -25.18
CA ALA A 322 5.42 45.31 -26.60
C ALA A 322 6.32 44.19 -27.13
N LEU A 323 7.59 44.17 -26.72
CA LEU A 323 8.53 43.10 -27.07
C LEU A 323 8.07 41.74 -26.54
N LEU A 324 7.64 41.66 -25.27
CA LEU A 324 7.11 40.43 -24.68
C LEU A 324 5.84 39.93 -25.36
N LEU A 325 4.96 40.85 -25.79
CA LEU A 325 3.76 40.47 -26.55
C LEU A 325 4.12 39.90 -27.92
N ILE A 326 5.04 40.52 -28.66
CA ILE A 326 5.46 40.05 -29.98
C ILE A 326 6.13 38.68 -29.88
N THR A 327 7.04 38.49 -28.92
CA THR A 327 7.72 37.21 -28.71
C THR A 327 6.76 36.11 -28.27
N GLY A 328 5.83 36.42 -27.35
CA GLY A 328 4.75 35.52 -26.96
C GLY A 328 3.90 35.11 -28.15
N TRP A 329 3.47 36.07 -28.97
CA TRP A 329 2.61 35.80 -30.13
C TRP A 329 3.32 34.94 -31.18
N HIS A 330 4.60 35.20 -31.44
CA HIS A 330 5.41 34.38 -32.33
C HIS A 330 5.60 32.94 -31.83
N HIS A 331 5.87 32.77 -30.53
CA HIS A 331 6.02 31.45 -29.91
C HIS A 331 4.74 30.61 -30.04
N TYR A 332 3.60 31.18 -29.65
CA TYR A 332 2.30 30.49 -29.72
C TYR A 332 1.84 30.25 -31.15
N TYR A 333 2.12 31.15 -32.09
CA TYR A 333 1.88 30.92 -33.52
C TYR A 333 2.64 29.69 -34.02
N ASN A 334 3.95 29.62 -33.74
CA ASN A 334 4.78 28.51 -34.21
C ASN A 334 4.37 27.18 -33.57
N GLY A 335 4.06 27.16 -32.27
CA GLY A 335 3.54 25.96 -31.59
C GLY A 335 2.23 25.47 -32.22
N ASN A 336 1.31 26.39 -32.53
CA ASN A 336 0.03 26.02 -33.13
C ASN A 336 0.16 25.53 -34.58
N TYR A 337 1.05 26.14 -35.36
CA TYR A 337 1.37 25.75 -36.73
C TYR A 337 1.99 24.35 -36.80
N GLN A 338 2.98 24.06 -35.94
CA GLN A 338 3.61 22.74 -35.88
C GLN A 338 2.62 21.65 -35.46
N SER A 339 1.75 21.94 -34.49
CA SER A 339 0.67 21.02 -34.07
C SER A 339 -0.26 20.69 -35.25
N GLY A 340 -0.61 21.69 -36.07
CA GLY A 340 -1.45 21.50 -37.26
C GLY A 340 -0.77 20.67 -38.36
N ILE A 341 0.53 20.87 -38.58
CA ILE A 341 1.32 20.03 -39.50
C ILE A 341 1.35 18.58 -39.00
N THR A 342 1.53 18.37 -37.70
CA THR A 342 1.52 17.03 -37.09
C THR A 342 0.17 16.35 -37.32
N VAL A 343 -0.95 17.03 -37.07
CA VAL A 343 -2.29 16.48 -37.36
C VAL A 343 -2.42 16.10 -38.84
N LEU A 344 -2.00 16.97 -39.76
CA LEU A 344 -2.09 16.68 -41.19
C LEU A 344 -1.23 15.48 -41.60
N LYS A 345 0.00 15.39 -41.07
CA LYS A 345 0.92 14.27 -41.32
C LYS A 345 0.32 12.96 -40.82
N GLN A 346 -0.23 12.95 -39.62
CA GLN A 346 -0.82 11.76 -39.01
C GLN A 346 -2.15 11.37 -39.65
N ALA A 347 -2.97 12.33 -40.08
CA ALA A 347 -4.18 12.05 -40.85
C ALA A 347 -3.87 11.39 -42.20
N LYS A 348 -2.79 11.81 -42.88
CA LYS A 348 -2.29 11.13 -44.09
C LYS A 348 -1.82 9.71 -43.78
N ALA A 349 -1.00 9.55 -42.74
CA ALA A 349 -0.55 8.23 -42.31
C ALA A 349 -1.71 7.29 -41.99
N PHE A 350 -2.79 7.77 -41.36
CA PHE A 350 -4.01 7.00 -41.13
C PHE A 350 -4.69 6.55 -42.43
N MET A 351 -4.80 7.43 -43.43
CA MET A 351 -5.43 7.09 -44.73
C MET A 351 -4.63 6.05 -45.53
N ASP A 352 -3.32 5.98 -45.32
CA ASP A 352 -2.42 5.05 -46.03
C ASP A 352 -2.32 3.67 -45.35
N VAL A 353 -2.86 3.49 -44.13
CA VAL A 353 -2.81 2.21 -43.41
C VAL A 353 -3.95 1.29 -43.87
N PRO A 354 -3.64 0.10 -44.43
CA PRO A 354 -4.67 -0.85 -44.83
C PRO A 354 -5.40 -1.41 -43.58
N PRO A 355 -6.69 -1.76 -43.70
CA PRO A 355 -7.40 -2.39 -42.59
C PRO A 355 -6.72 -3.72 -42.20
N PRO A 356 -6.49 -3.98 -40.90
CA PRO A 356 -5.86 -5.21 -40.45
C PRO A 356 -6.65 -6.45 -40.90
N GLN A 357 -5.93 -7.47 -41.36
CA GLN A 357 -6.48 -8.78 -41.74
C GLN A 357 -6.24 -9.81 -40.64
N GLY A 358 -7.25 -10.62 -40.31
CA GLY A 358 -7.21 -11.66 -39.27
C GLY A 358 -8.03 -11.34 -38.02
N GLU A 359 -8.20 -12.33 -37.13
CA GLU A 359 -8.81 -12.12 -35.81
C GLU A 359 -7.78 -11.47 -34.85
N ASP A 360 -8.18 -10.39 -34.20
CA ASP A 360 -7.37 -9.70 -33.20
C ASP A 360 -7.96 -9.94 -31.80
N ASP A 361 -7.19 -10.60 -30.94
CA ASP A 361 -7.58 -10.96 -29.56
C ASP A 361 -6.87 -10.11 -28.49
N PHE A 362 -5.94 -9.23 -28.89
CA PHE A 362 -5.11 -8.44 -27.97
C PHE A 362 -5.05 -6.94 -28.30
N GLY A 363 -5.60 -6.54 -29.45
CA GLY A 363 -5.64 -5.16 -29.95
C GLY A 363 -4.38 -4.73 -30.71
N ASN A 364 -3.38 -5.60 -30.84
CA ASN A 364 -2.09 -5.26 -31.43
C ASN A 364 -2.16 -5.03 -32.94
N LEU A 365 -3.11 -5.67 -33.64
CA LEU A 365 -3.31 -5.45 -35.07
C LEU A 365 -3.98 -4.10 -35.35
N GLN A 366 -4.61 -3.48 -34.34
CA GLN A 366 -5.20 -2.14 -34.48
C GLN A 366 -4.17 -1.01 -34.30
N LEU A 367 -3.00 -1.27 -33.71
CA LEU A 367 -2.01 -0.23 -33.38
C LEU A 367 -1.58 0.62 -34.58
N PRO A 368 -1.28 0.07 -35.78
CA PRO A 368 -0.89 0.89 -36.93
C PRO A 368 -1.97 1.88 -37.35
N LEU A 369 -3.24 1.56 -37.10
CA LEU A 369 -4.38 2.42 -37.40
C LEU A 369 -4.66 3.43 -36.27
N LEU A 370 -4.52 3.00 -35.01
CA LEU A 370 -4.82 3.81 -33.83
C LEU A 370 -3.72 4.83 -33.50
N ASN A 371 -2.44 4.46 -33.68
CA ASN A 371 -1.31 5.31 -33.32
C ASN A 371 -1.33 6.67 -34.05
N PRO A 372 -1.52 6.76 -35.38
CA PRO A 372 -1.58 8.05 -36.06
C PRO A 372 -2.73 8.92 -35.54
N VAL A 373 -3.91 8.35 -35.32
CA VAL A 373 -5.09 9.11 -34.88
C VAL A 373 -4.94 9.56 -33.42
N ARG A 374 -4.34 8.75 -32.54
CA ARG A 374 -3.94 9.16 -31.18
C ARG A 374 -2.96 10.32 -31.23
N ASP A 375 -1.89 10.20 -32.00
CA ASP A 375 -0.85 11.23 -32.09
C ASP A 375 -1.41 12.54 -32.67
N ALA A 376 -2.35 12.45 -33.60
CA ALA A 376 -3.10 13.60 -34.10
C ALA A 376 -4.01 14.22 -33.02
N THR A 377 -4.68 13.39 -32.21
CA THR A 377 -5.54 13.87 -31.11
C THR A 377 -4.71 14.59 -30.05
N LEU A 378 -3.54 14.04 -29.69
CA LEU A 378 -2.66 14.58 -28.67
C LEU A 378 -1.82 15.78 -29.17
N ALA A 379 -1.73 16.03 -30.47
CA ALA A 379 -0.93 17.12 -31.05
C ALA A 379 -1.31 18.51 -30.50
N TYR A 380 -2.58 18.72 -30.15
CA TYR A 380 -3.07 19.97 -29.55
C TYR A 380 -3.28 19.87 -28.02
N GLY A 381 -2.93 18.74 -27.40
CA GLY A 381 -3.23 18.42 -26.00
C GLY A 381 -4.73 18.25 -25.73
N ASP A 382 -5.15 18.45 -24.48
CA ASP A 382 -6.57 18.54 -24.13
C ASP A 382 -7.15 19.84 -24.70
N TRP A 383 -7.91 19.71 -25.79
CA TRP A 383 -8.47 20.86 -26.51
C TRP A 383 -9.72 21.43 -25.82
N GLY A 384 -10.33 20.69 -24.89
CA GLY A 384 -11.54 21.08 -24.16
C GLY A 384 -11.26 22.07 -23.02
N ASP A 385 -10.16 21.89 -22.29
CA ASP A 385 -9.92 22.59 -21.01
C ASP A 385 -9.01 23.84 -21.12
N ARG A 386 -8.91 24.43 -22.31
CA ARG A 386 -8.11 25.66 -22.52
C ARG A 386 -8.98 26.92 -22.54
N SER A 387 -8.54 27.98 -21.88
CA SER A 387 -9.20 29.31 -21.86
C SER A 387 -9.37 29.89 -23.28
N ARG A 388 -10.39 30.75 -23.50
CA ARG A 388 -10.57 31.48 -24.78
C ARG A 388 -9.40 32.41 -25.13
N LEU A 389 -8.59 32.77 -24.13
CA LEU A 389 -7.37 33.56 -24.28
C LEU A 389 -6.09 32.70 -24.24
N ALA A 390 -6.22 31.37 -24.15
CA ALA A 390 -5.07 30.48 -24.20
C ALA A 390 -4.29 30.68 -25.51
N ASP A 391 -2.97 30.58 -25.41
CA ASP A 391 -2.03 30.77 -26.52
C ASP A 391 -2.26 32.11 -27.27
N MET A 392 -2.60 33.16 -26.52
CA MET A 392 -2.86 34.52 -27.03
C MET A 392 -3.94 34.59 -28.12
N GLY A 393 -4.92 33.68 -28.09
CA GLY A 393 -6.04 33.64 -29.04
C GLY A 393 -5.71 32.99 -30.39
N LEU A 394 -4.52 32.40 -30.54
CA LEU A 394 -4.09 31.72 -31.77
C LEU A 394 -4.41 30.22 -31.79
N TYR A 395 -4.92 29.66 -30.69
CA TYR A 395 -5.13 28.21 -30.55
C TYR A 395 -6.18 27.64 -31.53
N GLN A 396 -5.76 26.80 -32.48
CA GLN A 396 -6.67 26.12 -33.44
C GLN A 396 -7.21 24.76 -32.97
N GLY A 397 -6.76 24.23 -31.82
CA GLY A 397 -7.15 22.88 -31.36
C GLY A 397 -8.65 22.71 -31.18
N ARG A 398 -9.42 23.76 -30.84
CA ARG A 398 -10.89 23.69 -30.74
C ARG A 398 -11.61 23.45 -32.07
N ARG A 399 -11.00 23.78 -33.21
CA ARG A 399 -11.59 23.55 -34.53
C ARG A 399 -11.27 22.17 -35.08
N ILE A 400 -10.09 21.65 -34.77
CA ILE A 400 -9.56 20.40 -35.36
C ILE A 400 -9.72 19.22 -34.39
N GLY A 401 -9.46 19.45 -33.09
CA GLY A 401 -9.51 18.47 -32.01
C GLY A 401 -10.79 17.63 -31.97
N PRO A 402 -12.01 18.22 -32.02
CA PRO A 402 -13.24 17.44 -31.97
C PRO A 402 -13.35 16.39 -33.08
N TYR A 403 -12.92 16.71 -34.30
CA TYR A 403 -13.02 15.79 -35.45
C TYR A 403 -12.03 14.62 -35.32
N VAL A 404 -10.80 14.93 -34.92
CA VAL A 404 -9.75 13.91 -34.77
C VAL A 404 -10.03 13.02 -33.56
N GLU A 405 -10.45 13.62 -32.44
CA GLU A 405 -10.84 12.87 -31.24
C GLU A 405 -12.07 12.00 -31.51
N GLN A 406 -13.10 12.51 -32.16
CA GLN A 406 -14.28 11.71 -32.52
C GLN A 406 -13.88 10.51 -33.39
N THR A 407 -12.97 10.71 -34.35
CA THR A 407 -12.44 9.61 -35.17
C THR A 407 -11.66 8.61 -34.31
N TYR A 408 -10.86 9.10 -33.36
CA TYR A 408 -10.10 8.24 -32.45
C TYR A 408 -11.01 7.40 -31.56
N LEU A 409 -12.01 8.03 -30.94
CA LEU A 409 -13.02 7.36 -30.12
C LEU A 409 -13.79 6.32 -30.93
N GLN A 410 -14.21 6.64 -32.15
CA GLN A 410 -14.85 5.68 -33.05
C GLN A 410 -13.96 4.46 -33.35
N LEU A 411 -12.66 4.64 -33.58
CA LEU A 411 -11.75 3.52 -33.80
C LEU A 411 -11.52 2.69 -32.53
N LEU A 412 -11.43 3.34 -31.37
CA LEU A 412 -11.34 2.66 -30.09
C LEU A 412 -12.59 1.82 -29.84
N GLU A 413 -13.76 2.36 -30.17
CA GLU A 413 -15.06 1.76 -29.92
C GLU A 413 -15.46 0.69 -30.94
N GLN A 414 -15.16 0.88 -32.22
CA GLN A 414 -15.60 -0.03 -33.28
C GLN A 414 -14.57 -1.12 -33.58
N ARG A 415 -13.32 -0.96 -33.14
CA ARG A 415 -12.24 -1.92 -33.46
C ARG A 415 -11.42 -2.34 -32.25
N TYR A 416 -10.88 -1.40 -31.49
CA TYR A 416 -9.96 -1.72 -30.39
C TYR A 416 -10.66 -2.47 -29.25
N LEU A 417 -11.69 -1.90 -28.63
CA LEU A 417 -12.44 -2.54 -27.56
C LEU A 417 -13.06 -3.88 -28.00
N PRO A 418 -13.69 -4.01 -29.19
CA PRO A 418 -14.12 -5.30 -29.70
C PRO A 418 -13.00 -6.35 -29.80
N SER A 419 -11.79 -5.98 -30.24
CA SER A 419 -10.66 -6.92 -30.28
C SER A 419 -10.24 -7.41 -28.88
N LEU A 420 -10.29 -6.52 -27.87
CA LEU A 420 -10.04 -6.92 -26.49
C LEU A 420 -11.16 -7.82 -25.97
N PHE A 421 -12.43 -7.50 -26.24
CA PHE A 421 -13.58 -8.31 -25.83
C PHE A 421 -13.56 -9.70 -26.46
N ASN A 422 -13.21 -9.83 -27.75
CA ASN A 422 -13.05 -11.13 -28.41
C ASN A 422 -12.03 -12.02 -27.68
N GLY A 423 -10.88 -11.43 -27.36
CA GLY A 423 -9.85 -12.12 -26.59
C GLY A 423 -10.26 -12.45 -25.15
N LEU A 424 -11.03 -11.57 -24.49
CA LEU A 424 -11.55 -11.82 -23.15
C LEU A 424 -12.59 -12.94 -23.15
N VAL A 425 -13.48 -13.02 -24.14
CA VAL A 425 -14.41 -14.14 -24.30
C VAL A 425 -13.66 -15.46 -24.46
N LYS A 426 -12.61 -15.51 -25.30
CA LYS A 426 -11.77 -16.71 -25.45
C LYS A 426 -11.12 -17.12 -24.12
N ALA A 427 -10.57 -16.17 -23.35
CA ALA A 427 -9.98 -16.45 -22.05
C ALA A 427 -11.02 -16.89 -21.00
N MET A 428 -12.21 -16.28 -21.00
CA MET A 428 -13.31 -16.64 -20.11
C MET A 428 -13.81 -18.06 -20.39
N ASN A 429 -13.85 -18.47 -21.66
CA ASN A 429 -14.26 -19.82 -22.05
C ASN A 429 -13.19 -20.88 -21.77
N ALA A 430 -11.90 -20.50 -21.77
CA ALA A 430 -10.78 -21.40 -21.47
C ALA A 430 -10.56 -21.60 -19.96
N ALA A 431 -10.99 -20.66 -19.12
CA ALA A 431 -10.85 -20.74 -17.67
C ALA A 431 -11.67 -21.90 -17.07
N PRO A 432 -11.18 -22.60 -16.03
CA PRO A 432 -11.90 -23.70 -15.40
C PRO A 432 -13.30 -23.28 -14.92
N PRO A 433 -14.29 -24.19 -14.93
CA PRO A 433 -15.63 -23.88 -14.44
C PRO A 433 -15.60 -23.41 -12.99
N GLU A 434 -16.44 -22.42 -12.65
CA GLU A 434 -16.60 -21.91 -11.29
C GLU A 434 -15.29 -21.39 -10.63
N SER A 435 -14.28 -21.01 -11.43
CA SER A 435 -12.96 -20.56 -10.94
C SER A 435 -12.82 -19.04 -10.76
N GLU A 436 -11.89 -18.62 -9.90
CA GLU A 436 -11.50 -17.20 -9.76
C GLU A 436 -10.90 -16.64 -11.05
N GLU A 437 -10.21 -17.46 -11.84
CA GLU A 437 -9.68 -17.03 -13.14
C GLU A 437 -10.79 -16.56 -14.08
N LYS A 438 -11.89 -17.32 -14.14
CA LYS A 438 -13.07 -16.98 -14.95
C LYS A 438 -13.78 -15.72 -14.42
N LEU A 439 -13.89 -15.59 -13.09
CA LEU A 439 -14.44 -14.38 -12.45
C LEU A 439 -13.60 -13.14 -12.75
N ALA A 440 -12.27 -13.25 -12.72
CA ALA A 440 -11.37 -12.15 -13.04
C ALA A 440 -11.54 -11.66 -14.49
N VAL A 441 -11.72 -12.58 -15.44
CA VAL A 441 -11.98 -12.21 -16.85
C VAL A 441 -13.33 -11.49 -16.98
N LEU A 442 -14.39 -12.04 -16.36
CA LEU A 442 -15.73 -11.45 -16.36
C LEU A 442 -15.74 -10.05 -15.72
N ARG A 443 -14.99 -9.87 -14.62
CA ARG A 443 -14.80 -8.58 -13.93
C ARG A 443 -14.22 -7.53 -14.88
N VAL A 444 -13.16 -7.87 -15.61
CA VAL A 444 -12.56 -6.96 -16.59
C VAL A 444 -13.50 -6.65 -17.75
N MET A 445 -14.23 -7.65 -18.27
CA MET A 445 -15.24 -7.42 -19.31
C MET A 445 -16.33 -6.44 -18.85
N ARG A 446 -16.87 -6.63 -17.64
CA ARG A 446 -17.89 -5.74 -17.06
C ARG A 446 -17.34 -4.33 -16.81
N MET A 447 -16.11 -4.21 -16.34
CA MET A 447 -15.47 -2.90 -16.11
C MET A 447 -15.14 -2.16 -17.41
N LEU A 448 -14.80 -2.88 -18.49
CA LEU A 448 -14.60 -2.25 -19.81
C LEU A 448 -15.91 -1.71 -20.38
N GLU A 449 -17.02 -2.41 -20.15
CA GLU A 449 -18.34 -2.08 -20.67
C GLU A 449 -19.06 -0.99 -19.84
N ASP A 450 -19.07 -1.10 -18.52
CA ASP A 450 -19.89 -0.28 -17.61
C ASP A 450 -19.01 0.58 -16.70
N LYS A 451 -19.09 1.90 -16.86
CA LYS A 451 -18.28 2.87 -16.09
C LYS A 451 -18.68 2.96 -14.62
N SER A 452 -19.93 2.59 -14.26
CA SER A 452 -20.47 2.81 -12.90
C SER A 452 -19.78 1.98 -11.81
N GLY A 453 -19.27 0.78 -12.16
CA GLY A 453 -18.49 -0.10 -11.29
C GLY A 453 -17.03 -0.25 -11.70
N ARG A 454 -16.54 0.61 -12.60
CA ARG A 454 -15.21 0.51 -13.21
C ARG A 454 -14.10 0.90 -12.23
N ASN A 455 -13.15 -0.01 -12.02
CA ASN A 455 -11.86 0.30 -11.43
C ASN A 455 -10.77 0.22 -12.50
N ASN A 456 -10.25 1.38 -12.92
CA ASN A 456 -9.28 1.47 -14.02
C ASN A 456 -7.99 0.70 -13.72
N GLU A 457 -7.51 0.70 -12.48
CA GLU A 457 -6.27 0.00 -12.12
C GLU A 457 -6.41 -1.51 -12.22
N VAL A 458 -7.56 -2.08 -11.83
CA VAL A 458 -7.82 -3.53 -11.96
C VAL A 458 -7.80 -3.95 -13.43
N VAL A 459 -8.44 -3.18 -14.32
CA VAL A 459 -8.43 -3.45 -15.76
C VAL A 459 -7.02 -3.34 -16.33
N LYS A 460 -6.30 -2.27 -16.00
CA LYS A 460 -4.92 -2.05 -16.48
C LYS A 460 -3.97 -3.14 -16.02
N GLN A 461 -4.02 -3.55 -14.75
CA GLN A 461 -3.16 -4.61 -14.22
C GLN A 461 -3.42 -5.96 -14.89
N TYR A 462 -4.70 -6.33 -15.06
CA TYR A 462 -5.05 -7.57 -15.75
C TYR A 462 -4.57 -7.56 -17.21
N MET A 463 -4.83 -6.48 -17.94
CA MET A 463 -4.41 -6.34 -19.34
C MET A 463 -2.89 -6.27 -19.48
N ALA A 464 -2.18 -5.61 -18.55
CA ALA A 464 -0.73 -5.58 -18.51
C ALA A 464 -0.14 -6.98 -18.32
N LYS A 465 -0.69 -7.78 -17.40
CA LYS A 465 -0.27 -9.18 -17.21
C LYS A 465 -0.48 -9.99 -18.49
N ARG A 466 -1.69 -9.91 -19.06
CA ARG A 466 -2.06 -10.60 -20.30
C ARG A 466 -1.15 -10.23 -21.49
N TRP A 467 -0.82 -8.94 -21.65
CA TRP A 467 0.08 -8.49 -22.70
C TRP A 467 1.55 -8.85 -22.42
N SER A 468 1.98 -8.86 -21.15
CA SER A 468 3.32 -9.29 -20.77
C SER A 468 3.57 -10.77 -21.09
N GLU A 469 2.57 -11.62 -20.87
CA GLU A 469 2.61 -13.06 -21.21
C GLU A 469 2.68 -13.27 -22.73
N LYS A 470 1.90 -12.52 -23.52
CA LYS A 470 1.86 -12.68 -24.98
C LYS A 470 3.01 -12.00 -25.73
N PHE A 471 3.40 -10.80 -25.31
CA PHE A 471 4.38 -9.93 -25.97
C PHE A 471 5.65 -9.78 -25.13
N HIS A 472 6.14 -10.88 -24.56
CA HIS A 472 7.32 -10.88 -23.70
C HIS A 472 8.53 -10.25 -24.42
N GLY A 473 9.21 -9.31 -23.75
CA GLY A 473 10.33 -8.55 -24.31
C GLY A 473 9.98 -7.40 -25.27
N GLN A 474 8.71 -7.23 -25.68
CA GLN A 474 8.27 -6.18 -26.62
C GLN A 474 7.61 -5.00 -25.89
N ARG A 475 8.41 -4.23 -25.15
CA ARG A 475 7.93 -3.14 -24.29
C ARG A 475 7.14 -2.05 -25.04
N ASP A 476 7.53 -1.74 -26.27
CA ASP A 476 6.88 -0.68 -27.06
C ASP A 476 5.43 -1.01 -27.42
N ILE A 477 5.15 -2.27 -27.80
CA ILE A 477 3.78 -2.72 -28.10
C ILE A 477 2.93 -2.68 -26.84
N GLN A 478 3.45 -3.17 -25.71
CA GLN A 478 2.74 -3.15 -24.43
C GLN A 478 2.39 -1.72 -24.00
N ALA A 479 3.33 -0.77 -24.14
CA ALA A 479 3.11 0.63 -23.80
C ALA A 479 2.06 1.30 -24.72
N GLN A 480 2.09 1.02 -26.03
CA GLN A 480 1.12 1.55 -26.98
C GLN A 480 -0.30 1.02 -26.70
N LEU A 481 -0.44 -0.30 -26.50
CA LEU A 481 -1.71 -0.92 -26.11
C LEU A 481 -2.25 -0.31 -24.82
N MET A 482 -1.40 -0.17 -23.79
CA MET A 482 -1.80 0.45 -22.53
C MET A 482 -2.25 1.90 -22.71
N SER A 483 -1.57 2.68 -23.55
CA SER A 483 -1.95 4.07 -23.83
C SER A 483 -3.34 4.18 -24.49
N HIS A 484 -3.67 3.28 -25.44
CA HIS A 484 -5.00 3.25 -26.06
C HIS A 484 -6.09 2.80 -25.09
N LEU A 485 -5.80 1.79 -24.26
CA LEU A 485 -6.71 1.32 -23.22
C LEU A 485 -6.98 2.42 -22.18
N ASP A 486 -5.95 3.15 -21.75
CA ASP A 486 -6.11 4.25 -20.79
C ASP A 486 -7.03 5.35 -21.34
N TYR A 487 -6.83 5.74 -22.60
CA TYR A 487 -7.69 6.72 -23.26
C TYR A 487 -9.13 6.22 -23.40
N ALA A 488 -9.32 4.96 -23.78
CA ALA A 488 -10.65 4.35 -23.89
C ALA A 488 -11.36 4.32 -22.53
N LEU A 489 -10.69 3.87 -21.47
CA LEU A 489 -11.26 3.81 -20.11
C LEU A 489 -11.67 5.19 -19.57
N ALA A 490 -11.00 6.26 -19.98
CA ALA A 490 -11.35 7.62 -19.59
C ALA A 490 -12.60 8.15 -20.32
N HIS A 491 -12.78 7.79 -21.59
CA HIS A 491 -13.73 8.47 -22.50
C HIS A 491 -14.94 7.62 -22.95
N THR A 492 -14.95 6.30 -22.77
CA THR A 492 -16.04 5.42 -23.25
C THR A 492 -16.92 4.88 -22.11
N ASP A 493 -18.23 4.72 -22.39
CA ASP A 493 -19.20 4.10 -21.48
C ASP A 493 -20.33 3.40 -22.25
N TRP A 494 -20.06 2.20 -22.76
CA TRP A 494 -21.01 1.45 -23.57
C TRP A 494 -22.29 1.11 -22.79
N HIS A 495 -22.21 0.93 -21.47
CA HIS A 495 -23.41 0.69 -20.67
C HIS A 495 -24.34 1.90 -20.68
N ALA A 496 -23.83 3.10 -20.37
CA ALA A 496 -24.64 4.31 -20.35
C ALA A 496 -25.20 4.65 -21.75
N GLU A 497 -24.40 4.48 -22.81
CA GLU A 497 -24.84 4.65 -24.20
C GLU A 497 -26.01 3.72 -24.54
N ARG A 498 -25.91 2.43 -24.17
CA ARG A 498 -27.01 1.46 -24.38
C ARG A 498 -28.26 1.82 -23.58
N GLN A 499 -28.12 2.27 -22.33
CA GLN A 499 -29.25 2.72 -21.51
C GLN A 499 -29.93 3.98 -22.08
N ALA A 500 -29.16 4.85 -22.75
CA ALA A 500 -29.68 6.01 -23.45
C ALA A 500 -30.35 5.67 -24.80
N GLY A 501 -30.32 4.40 -25.23
CA GLY A 501 -30.94 3.94 -26.47
C GLY A 501 -30.06 4.08 -27.72
N ASP A 502 -28.75 4.21 -27.57
CA ASP A 502 -27.82 4.26 -28.70
C ASP A 502 -27.77 2.91 -29.45
N GLY A 503 -28.20 2.91 -30.72
CA GLY A 503 -28.26 1.71 -31.56
C GLY A 503 -26.90 1.10 -31.87
N ASP A 504 -25.85 1.93 -32.03
CA ASP A 504 -24.50 1.46 -32.33
C ASP A 504 -23.87 0.81 -31.10
N ALA A 505 -24.09 1.36 -29.91
CA ALA A 505 -23.64 0.74 -28.65
C ALA A 505 -24.32 -0.61 -28.41
N ILE A 506 -25.62 -0.73 -28.70
CA ILE A 506 -26.36 -1.99 -28.60
C ILE A 506 -25.79 -3.04 -29.57
N SER A 507 -25.57 -2.66 -30.83
CA SER A 507 -25.00 -3.54 -31.86
C SER A 507 -23.60 -4.05 -31.48
N ARG A 508 -22.73 -3.15 -30.98
CA ARG A 508 -21.35 -3.49 -30.54
C ARG A 508 -21.32 -4.49 -29.39
N TRP A 509 -22.24 -4.39 -28.43
CA TRP A 509 -22.30 -5.28 -27.27
C TRP A 509 -22.95 -6.65 -27.55
N THR A 510 -23.84 -6.71 -28.54
CA THR A 510 -24.66 -7.90 -28.84
C THR A 510 -23.87 -9.23 -28.92
N PRO A 511 -22.65 -9.31 -29.52
CA PRO A 511 -21.87 -10.54 -29.55
C PRO A 511 -21.41 -11.04 -28.17
N TYR A 512 -21.25 -10.14 -27.20
CA TYR A 512 -20.66 -10.43 -25.88
C TYR A 512 -21.71 -10.68 -24.80
N ASP A 513 -22.95 -10.29 -25.04
CA ASP A 513 -24.06 -10.40 -24.08
C ASP A 513 -24.29 -11.84 -23.61
N LYS A 514 -24.42 -12.79 -24.54
CA LYS A 514 -24.64 -14.21 -24.21
C LYS A 514 -23.48 -14.83 -23.40
N PRO A 515 -22.20 -14.72 -23.83
CA PRO A 515 -21.07 -15.18 -23.03
C PRO A 515 -21.06 -14.61 -21.60
N VAL A 516 -21.27 -13.29 -21.46
CA VAL A 516 -21.27 -12.61 -20.15
C VAL A 516 -22.39 -13.13 -19.26
N VAL A 517 -23.63 -13.17 -19.75
CA VAL A 517 -24.78 -13.69 -18.97
C VAL A 517 -24.59 -15.17 -18.59
N SER A 518 -24.01 -15.97 -19.49
CA SER A 518 -23.73 -17.38 -19.20
C SER A 518 -22.71 -17.56 -18.06
N ALA A 519 -21.63 -16.77 -18.09
CA ALA A 519 -20.61 -16.76 -17.04
C ALA A 519 -21.16 -16.23 -15.71
N GLN A 520 -22.00 -15.19 -15.74
CA GLN A 520 -22.70 -14.68 -14.55
C GLN A 520 -23.56 -15.77 -13.90
N LYS A 521 -24.36 -16.49 -14.70
CA LYS A 521 -25.22 -17.57 -14.20
C LYS A 521 -24.41 -18.73 -13.62
N GLU A 522 -23.33 -19.13 -14.29
CA GLU A 522 -22.43 -20.17 -13.81
C GLU A 522 -21.78 -19.78 -12.47
N LEU A 523 -21.12 -18.62 -12.43
CA LEU A 523 -20.38 -18.15 -11.26
C LEU A 523 -21.30 -17.81 -10.08
N SER A 524 -22.58 -17.49 -10.34
CA SER A 524 -23.60 -17.25 -9.30
C SER A 524 -24.02 -18.50 -8.52
N LYS A 525 -23.66 -19.71 -8.98
CA LYS A 525 -23.98 -20.96 -8.26
C LYS A 525 -23.21 -21.09 -6.94
N LEU A 526 -22.02 -20.50 -6.86
CA LEU A 526 -21.24 -20.46 -5.62
C LEU A 526 -21.73 -19.31 -4.73
N PRO A 527 -22.04 -19.57 -3.45
CA PRO A 527 -22.29 -18.53 -2.46
C PRO A 527 -21.15 -17.50 -2.41
N VAL A 528 -21.50 -16.25 -2.10
CA VAL A 528 -20.54 -15.13 -2.07
C VAL A 528 -19.31 -15.46 -1.22
N TYR A 529 -19.51 -15.92 0.02
CA TYR A 529 -18.42 -16.22 0.96
C TYR A 529 -17.46 -17.32 0.47
N GLN A 530 -17.94 -18.33 -0.25
CA GLN A 530 -17.09 -19.41 -0.77
C GLN A 530 -16.10 -18.88 -1.82
N ARG A 531 -16.56 -17.95 -2.67
CA ARG A 531 -15.68 -17.30 -3.65
C ARG A 531 -14.64 -16.40 -2.98
N VAL A 532 -15.03 -15.67 -1.95
CA VAL A 532 -14.09 -14.88 -1.11
C VAL A 532 -13.01 -15.77 -0.54
N TYR A 533 -13.45 -16.89 0.04
CA TYR A 533 -12.56 -17.84 0.66
C TYR A 533 -11.57 -18.45 -0.35
N GLN A 534 -12.04 -18.82 -1.55
CA GLN A 534 -11.17 -19.31 -2.63
C GLN A 534 -10.18 -18.24 -3.09
N SER A 535 -10.62 -16.99 -3.32
CA SER A 535 -9.72 -15.90 -3.69
C SER A 535 -8.68 -15.62 -2.60
N LEU A 536 -9.07 -15.66 -1.32
CA LEU A 536 -8.14 -15.53 -0.18
C LEU A 536 -7.07 -16.62 -0.23
N LYS A 537 -7.49 -17.88 -0.40
CA LYS A 537 -6.59 -19.03 -0.46
C LYS A 537 -5.64 -18.94 -1.66
N THR A 538 -6.12 -18.57 -2.85
CA THR A 538 -5.28 -18.46 -4.05
C THR A 538 -4.29 -17.30 -3.96
N ARG A 539 -4.71 -16.12 -3.46
CA ARG A 539 -3.79 -14.98 -3.29
C ARG A 539 -2.74 -15.24 -2.22
N ALA A 540 -3.09 -15.99 -1.16
CA ALA A 540 -2.17 -16.34 -0.10
C ALA A 540 -0.91 -17.05 -0.64
N LEU A 541 -1.04 -17.88 -1.69
CA LEU A 541 0.09 -18.59 -2.31
C LEU A 541 1.19 -17.67 -2.88
N GLY A 542 0.84 -16.44 -3.26
CA GLY A 542 1.80 -15.47 -3.81
C GLY A 542 2.40 -14.51 -2.77
N VAL A 543 1.86 -14.50 -1.55
CA VAL A 543 2.21 -13.53 -0.49
C VAL A 543 2.85 -14.21 0.71
N LEU A 544 2.35 -15.38 1.11
CA LEU A 544 2.85 -16.13 2.24
C LEU A 544 4.12 -16.93 1.86
N PRO A 545 5.00 -17.22 2.83
CA PRO A 545 6.14 -18.10 2.62
C PRO A 545 5.68 -19.55 2.33
N ALA A 546 6.65 -20.42 2.05
CA ALA A 546 6.41 -21.82 1.77
C ALA A 546 5.62 -22.53 2.89
N ASP A 547 4.87 -23.54 2.49
CA ASP A 547 4.00 -24.33 3.36
C ASP A 547 4.78 -25.08 4.46
N LEU A 548 4.12 -25.32 5.59
CA LEU A 548 4.71 -25.99 6.75
C LEU A 548 4.67 -27.51 6.56
N ASN A 549 5.83 -28.16 6.61
CA ASN A 549 5.92 -29.62 6.54
C ASN A 549 6.08 -30.23 7.95
N LEU A 550 5.11 -31.04 8.37
CA LEU A 550 5.12 -31.71 9.69
C LEU A 550 6.35 -32.60 9.89
N ARG A 551 6.85 -33.24 8.83
CA ARG A 551 8.05 -34.08 8.88
C ARG A 551 9.27 -33.28 9.35
N ASP A 552 9.46 -32.11 8.76
CA ASP A 552 10.59 -31.21 9.08
C ASP A 552 10.46 -30.63 10.49
N GLN A 553 9.23 -30.34 10.93
CA GLN A 553 8.96 -29.80 12.27
C GLN A 553 9.17 -30.83 13.40
N VAL A 554 8.92 -32.12 13.14
CA VAL A 554 9.23 -33.20 14.08
C VAL A 554 10.74 -33.41 14.18
N GLY A 555 11.47 -33.27 13.06
CA GLY A 555 12.92 -33.26 13.01
C GLY A 555 13.55 -34.53 12.41
N PRO A 556 14.88 -34.68 12.50
CA PRO A 556 15.65 -35.64 11.69
C PRO A 556 15.40 -37.11 12.04
N THR A 557 14.84 -37.39 13.22
CA THR A 557 14.49 -38.74 13.69
C THR A 557 13.09 -39.18 13.27
N PHE A 558 12.37 -38.39 12.47
CA PHE A 558 11.02 -38.72 12.00
C PHE A 558 10.95 -40.13 11.42
N ASP A 559 11.84 -40.49 10.48
CA ASP A 559 11.82 -41.78 9.78
C ASP A 559 12.22 -42.99 10.66
N GLN A 560 12.76 -42.72 11.85
CA GLN A 560 13.05 -43.76 12.84
C GLN A 560 11.82 -44.16 13.66
N VAL A 561 10.76 -43.34 13.67
CA VAL A 561 9.58 -43.54 14.52
C VAL A 561 8.28 -43.52 13.72
N PHE A 562 8.13 -42.56 12.82
CA PHE A 562 6.91 -42.32 12.04
C PHE A 562 7.05 -42.77 10.57
N THR A 563 5.89 -43.03 9.99
CA THR A 563 5.65 -43.20 8.55
C THR A 563 4.32 -42.53 8.19
N SER A 564 4.18 -42.11 6.94
CA SER A 564 2.99 -41.46 6.38
C SER A 564 2.40 -42.30 5.24
N ALA A 565 1.07 -42.35 5.18
CA ALA A 565 0.39 -43.00 4.05
C ALA A 565 0.32 -42.06 2.82
N ASP A 566 0.24 -40.75 3.05
CA ASP A 566 0.21 -39.72 2.01
C ASP A 566 1.03 -38.50 2.44
N ASP A 567 2.22 -38.32 1.85
CA ASP A 567 3.14 -37.24 2.19
C ASP A 567 2.54 -35.84 1.94
N ASN A 568 1.55 -35.70 1.04
CA ASN A 568 0.91 -34.41 0.80
C ASN A 568 0.10 -33.94 2.01
N LYS A 569 -0.41 -34.86 2.84
CA LYS A 569 -1.13 -34.51 4.07
C LYS A 569 -0.20 -34.06 5.20
N LEU A 570 1.11 -34.27 5.07
CA LEU A 570 2.10 -33.71 6.01
C LEU A 570 2.41 -32.24 5.70
N VAL A 571 2.05 -31.76 4.51
CA VAL A 571 2.24 -30.36 4.11
C VAL A 571 0.98 -29.57 4.46
N VAL A 572 1.09 -28.74 5.49
CA VAL A 572 0.04 -27.81 5.92
C VAL A 572 0.24 -26.48 5.18
N PRO A 573 -0.73 -26.03 4.37
CA PRO A 573 -0.63 -24.75 3.68
C PRO A 573 -0.35 -23.61 4.66
N GLN A 574 0.59 -22.72 4.34
CA GLN A 574 0.96 -21.62 5.25
C GLN A 574 -0.24 -20.75 5.62
N PHE A 575 -1.23 -20.66 4.72
CA PHE A 575 -2.53 -20.01 4.93
C PHE A 575 -3.29 -20.58 6.14
N LEU A 576 -3.16 -21.88 6.45
CA LEU A 576 -3.82 -22.58 7.55
C LEU A 576 -2.87 -22.85 8.73
N THR A 577 -1.90 -21.96 8.94
CA THR A 577 -1.02 -21.96 10.12
C THR A 577 -1.35 -20.75 11.00
N ARG A 578 -0.82 -20.71 12.22
CA ARG A 578 -0.95 -19.53 13.09
C ARG A 578 -0.39 -18.29 12.42
N TYR A 579 0.73 -18.43 11.73
CA TYR A 579 1.33 -17.32 10.98
C TYR A 579 0.38 -16.82 9.88
N GLY A 580 -0.19 -17.72 9.06
CA GLY A 580 -1.16 -17.35 8.02
C GLY A 580 -2.42 -16.68 8.60
N LEU A 581 -2.92 -17.19 9.72
CA LEU A 581 -4.05 -16.63 10.44
C LEU A 581 -3.78 -15.18 10.86
N GLN A 582 -2.68 -14.94 11.59
CA GLN A 582 -2.36 -13.65 12.19
C GLN A 582 -1.84 -12.63 11.16
N SER A 583 -1.01 -13.07 10.22
CA SER A 583 -0.33 -12.18 9.28
C SER A 583 -1.14 -11.87 8.02
N TYR A 584 -2.09 -12.74 7.66
CA TYR A 584 -2.84 -12.64 6.39
C TYR A 584 -4.35 -12.68 6.60
N PHE A 585 -4.93 -13.80 7.07
CA PHE A 585 -6.39 -13.98 7.10
C PHE A 585 -7.10 -12.86 7.88
N VAL A 586 -6.67 -12.59 9.12
CA VAL A 586 -7.27 -11.55 9.97
C VAL A 586 -7.13 -10.15 9.38
N LYS A 587 -5.98 -9.85 8.75
CA LYS A 587 -5.71 -8.52 8.18
C LYS A 587 -6.44 -8.27 6.87
N GLN A 588 -6.67 -9.31 6.07
CA GLN A 588 -7.25 -9.21 4.73
C GLN A 588 -8.76 -9.46 4.71
N ARG A 589 -9.33 -10.02 5.78
CA ARG A 589 -10.77 -10.34 5.90
C ARG A 589 -11.66 -9.12 5.59
N ASP A 590 -11.32 -7.95 6.13
CA ASP A 590 -12.17 -6.76 6.01
C ASP A 590 -12.04 -6.10 4.62
N GLU A 591 -10.81 -6.03 4.09
CA GLU A 591 -10.50 -5.46 2.77
C GLU A 591 -11.13 -6.28 1.62
N LEU A 592 -11.18 -7.60 1.74
CA LEU A 592 -11.74 -8.47 0.71
C LEU A 592 -13.27 -8.54 0.73
N VAL A 593 -13.91 -8.26 1.87
CA VAL A 593 -15.37 -8.05 1.92
C VAL A 593 -15.75 -6.80 1.11
N GLU A 594 -14.93 -5.75 1.08
CA GLU A 594 -15.18 -4.59 0.23
C GLU A 594 -15.10 -4.93 -1.27
N LEU A 595 -14.11 -5.74 -1.66
CA LEU A 595 -13.94 -6.21 -3.04
C LEU A 595 -15.11 -7.08 -3.53
N THR A 596 -15.85 -7.73 -2.63
CA THR A 596 -16.98 -8.60 -3.01
C THR A 596 -18.26 -7.90 -3.36
N ALA A 597 -18.40 -6.63 -2.94
CA ALA A 597 -19.51 -5.81 -3.40
C ALA A 597 -19.36 -5.49 -4.90
N MET A 598 -18.10 -5.42 -5.37
CA MET A 598 -17.76 -5.32 -6.78
C MET A 598 -18.09 -6.62 -7.53
N ASP A 599 -17.77 -7.78 -6.97
CA ASP A 599 -18.05 -9.06 -7.61
C ASP A 599 -19.56 -9.37 -7.73
N SER A 600 -20.38 -8.95 -6.76
CA SER A 600 -21.84 -9.06 -6.90
C SER A 600 -22.41 -8.12 -7.97
N TRP A 601 -21.80 -6.96 -8.18
CA TRP A 601 -22.12 -6.09 -9.32
C TRP A 601 -21.65 -6.69 -10.66
N VAL A 602 -20.47 -7.31 -10.70
CA VAL A 602 -19.96 -8.04 -11.90
C VAL A 602 -20.94 -9.15 -12.30
N LEU A 603 -21.49 -9.85 -11.31
CA LEU A 603 -22.43 -10.97 -11.48
C LEU A 603 -23.89 -10.54 -11.70
N ASN A 604 -24.16 -9.23 -11.69
CA ASN A 604 -25.51 -8.67 -11.80
C ASN A 604 -26.49 -9.14 -10.70
N LEU A 605 -25.95 -9.45 -9.51
CA LEU A 605 -26.73 -9.87 -8.32
C LEU A 605 -27.20 -8.66 -7.49
N THR A 606 -26.48 -7.55 -7.56
CA THR A 606 -26.84 -6.28 -6.90
C THR A 606 -26.67 -5.10 -7.85
N ARG A 607 -27.54 -4.08 -7.70
CA ARG A 607 -27.41 -2.80 -8.43
C ARG A 607 -26.44 -1.81 -7.78
N SER A 608 -26.02 -2.07 -6.53
CA SER A 608 -25.10 -1.23 -5.76
C SER A 608 -23.81 -1.97 -5.42
N VAL A 609 -22.69 -1.23 -5.48
CA VAL A 609 -21.33 -1.67 -5.11
C VAL A 609 -21.11 -1.60 -3.58
N LYS A 610 -22.18 -1.56 -2.78
CA LYS A 610 -22.09 -1.48 -1.31
C LYS A 610 -23.09 -2.43 -0.66
N TYR A 611 -22.59 -3.36 0.15
CA TYR A 611 -23.37 -4.19 1.07
C TYR A 611 -23.81 -3.40 2.30
N SER A 612 -24.92 -3.81 2.92
CA SER A 612 -25.28 -3.34 4.26
C SER A 612 -24.32 -3.88 5.32
N ASP A 613 -24.23 -3.22 6.48
CA ASP A 613 -23.37 -3.68 7.57
C ASP A 613 -23.79 -5.07 8.08
N ALA A 614 -25.09 -5.40 8.01
CA ALA A 614 -25.61 -6.71 8.37
C ALA A 614 -25.15 -7.81 7.40
N ASP A 615 -25.17 -7.54 6.09
CA ASP A 615 -24.69 -8.49 5.09
C ASP A 615 -23.17 -8.72 5.22
N ARG A 616 -22.41 -7.65 5.49
CA ARG A 616 -20.96 -7.74 5.74
C ARG A 616 -20.66 -8.64 6.94
N ALA A 617 -21.38 -8.46 8.04
CA ALA A 617 -21.20 -9.26 9.25
C ALA A 617 -21.51 -10.75 9.01
N GLU A 618 -22.58 -11.07 8.28
CA GLU A 618 -22.93 -12.47 7.98
C GLU A 618 -21.91 -13.13 7.02
N ILE A 619 -21.43 -12.41 5.99
CA ILE A 619 -20.37 -12.92 5.10
C ILE A 619 -19.09 -13.19 5.89
N GLN A 620 -18.69 -12.26 6.77
CA GLN A 620 -17.51 -12.44 7.64
C GLN A 620 -17.67 -13.64 8.57
N ARG A 621 -18.86 -13.84 9.13
CA ARG A 621 -19.17 -15.00 9.97
C ARG A 621 -18.99 -16.29 9.18
N GLN A 622 -19.65 -16.43 8.03
CA GLN A 622 -19.55 -17.64 7.20
C GLN A 622 -18.13 -17.90 6.68
N LEU A 623 -17.41 -16.85 6.31
CA LEU A 623 -16.01 -16.94 5.91
C LEU A 623 -15.11 -17.45 7.06
N THR A 624 -15.35 -16.95 8.27
CA THR A 624 -14.63 -17.38 9.47
C THR A 624 -14.93 -18.83 9.82
N GLU A 625 -16.19 -19.25 9.75
CA GLU A 625 -16.58 -20.65 9.99
C GLU A 625 -15.95 -21.60 8.95
N GLN A 626 -15.94 -21.21 7.67
CA GLN A 626 -15.26 -22.01 6.63
C GLN A 626 -13.75 -22.10 6.89
N TYR A 627 -13.10 -20.99 7.24
CA TYR A 627 -11.67 -20.97 7.53
C TYR A 627 -11.32 -21.86 8.73
N ILE A 628 -12.07 -21.77 9.84
CA ILE A 628 -11.87 -22.64 11.01
C ILE A 628 -12.10 -24.10 10.64
N SER A 629 -13.15 -24.42 9.87
CA SER A 629 -13.43 -25.79 9.42
C SER A 629 -12.28 -26.37 8.61
N ASP A 630 -11.78 -25.64 7.61
CA ASP A 630 -10.65 -26.07 6.79
C ASP A 630 -9.36 -26.20 7.63
N TYR A 631 -9.10 -25.24 8.53
CA TYR A 631 -7.96 -25.27 9.44
C TYR A 631 -7.98 -26.54 10.29
N THR A 632 -9.12 -26.82 10.94
CA THR A 632 -9.29 -28.00 11.79
C THR A 632 -9.17 -29.29 10.99
N ALA A 633 -9.78 -29.36 9.81
CA ALA A 633 -9.73 -30.54 8.95
C ALA A 633 -8.29 -30.83 8.45
N THR A 634 -7.55 -29.80 8.03
CA THR A 634 -6.16 -29.96 7.56
C THR A 634 -5.23 -30.43 8.68
N TRP A 635 -5.32 -29.83 9.87
CA TRP A 635 -4.47 -30.24 10.99
C TRP A 635 -4.83 -31.64 11.51
N ARG A 636 -6.13 -31.98 11.63
CA ARG A 636 -6.54 -33.36 11.98
C ARG A 636 -6.04 -34.36 10.94
N ALA A 637 -6.21 -34.07 9.65
CA ALA A 637 -5.71 -34.95 8.58
C ALA A 637 -4.19 -35.14 8.62
N GLY A 638 -3.42 -34.09 8.92
CA GLY A 638 -1.97 -34.17 9.08
C GLY A 638 -1.56 -35.03 10.27
N MET A 639 -2.17 -34.81 11.44
CA MET A 639 -1.91 -35.60 12.65
C MET A 639 -2.37 -37.06 12.51
N ASP A 640 -3.51 -37.29 11.86
CA ASP A 640 -4.05 -38.63 11.58
C ASP A 640 -3.18 -39.40 10.59
N ASN A 641 -2.43 -38.71 9.73
CA ASN A 641 -1.52 -39.33 8.76
C ASN A 641 -0.16 -39.73 9.37
N LEU A 642 0.16 -39.28 10.58
CA LEU A 642 1.35 -39.72 11.33
C LEU A 642 1.10 -41.08 11.97
N ASN A 643 1.75 -42.13 11.46
CA ASN A 643 1.61 -43.50 11.95
C ASN A 643 2.95 -44.04 12.44
N ILE A 644 2.95 -44.88 13.48
CA ILE A 644 4.17 -45.55 13.93
C ILE A 644 4.58 -46.58 12.89
N ARG A 645 5.86 -46.56 12.49
CA ARG A 645 6.40 -47.53 11.53
C ARG A 645 6.37 -48.96 12.09
N ASN A 646 6.44 -49.93 11.19
CA ASN A 646 6.68 -51.32 11.59
C ASN A 646 8.17 -51.53 11.91
N PHE A 647 8.45 -52.46 12.80
CA PHE A 647 9.82 -52.81 13.21
C PHE A 647 10.06 -54.30 13.01
N GLU A 648 11.24 -54.64 12.47
CA GLU A 648 11.58 -56.04 12.15
C GLU A 648 12.30 -56.76 13.30
N SER A 649 12.84 -56.01 14.27
CA SER A 649 13.57 -56.59 15.40
C SER A 649 13.45 -55.77 16.67
N ILE A 650 13.71 -56.41 17.80
CA ILE A 650 13.74 -55.76 19.12
C ILE A 650 14.72 -54.57 19.10
N GLY A 651 15.88 -54.71 18.44
CA GLY A 651 16.89 -53.65 18.35
C GLY A 651 16.45 -52.41 17.58
N GLN A 652 15.69 -52.56 16.50
CA GLN A 652 15.14 -51.41 15.77
C GLN A 652 14.10 -50.67 16.63
N LEU A 653 13.23 -51.41 17.33
CA LEU A 653 12.21 -50.84 18.19
C LEU A 653 12.81 -50.16 19.43
N THR A 654 13.82 -50.74 20.08
CA THR A 654 14.48 -50.11 21.23
C THR A 654 15.17 -48.81 20.83
N GLY A 655 15.85 -48.77 19.67
CA GLY A 655 16.40 -47.52 19.12
C GLY A 655 15.34 -46.45 18.85
N ALA A 656 14.17 -46.83 18.32
CA ALA A 656 13.06 -45.90 18.11
C ALA A 656 12.46 -45.40 19.44
N LEU A 657 12.30 -46.28 20.44
CA LEU A 657 11.85 -45.91 21.77
C LEU A 657 12.84 -44.95 22.46
N GLU A 658 14.15 -45.16 22.29
CA GLU A 658 15.18 -44.25 22.79
C GLU A 658 15.03 -42.83 22.22
N GLN A 659 14.74 -42.71 20.91
CA GLN A 659 14.43 -41.40 20.31
C GLN A 659 13.15 -40.78 20.85
N VAL A 660 12.12 -41.60 21.11
CA VAL A 660 10.84 -41.15 21.68
C VAL A 660 10.99 -40.62 23.11
N ILE A 661 11.80 -41.28 23.93
CA ILE A 661 11.90 -41.02 25.38
C ILE A 661 12.95 -39.94 25.69
N SER A 662 14.18 -40.10 25.18
CA SER A 662 15.35 -39.30 25.60
C SER A 662 16.04 -38.55 24.47
N GLY A 663 15.85 -38.95 23.21
CA GLY A 663 16.43 -38.28 22.05
C GLY A 663 15.65 -37.04 21.63
N ASP A 664 15.25 -37.00 20.36
CA ASP A 664 14.53 -35.88 19.75
C ASP A 664 13.06 -35.73 20.20
N GLN A 665 12.50 -36.72 20.89
CA GLN A 665 11.12 -36.71 21.39
C GLN A 665 10.07 -36.41 20.30
N PRO A 666 10.06 -37.16 19.18
CA PRO A 666 9.22 -36.86 18.02
C PRO A 666 7.72 -36.79 18.32
N LEU A 667 7.21 -37.60 19.28
CA LEU A 667 5.80 -37.53 19.70
C LEU A 667 5.45 -36.17 20.33
N GLN A 668 6.30 -35.68 21.24
CA GLN A 668 6.12 -34.39 21.88
C GLN A 668 6.29 -33.24 20.89
N ARG A 669 7.27 -33.32 19.97
CA ARG A 669 7.45 -32.30 18.93
C ARG A 669 6.23 -32.20 18.02
N ALA A 670 5.67 -33.32 17.54
CA ALA A 670 4.45 -33.31 16.73
C ALA A 670 3.28 -32.63 17.44
N LEU A 671 3.04 -32.96 18.72
CA LEU A 671 2.00 -32.33 19.53
C LEU A 671 2.30 -30.86 19.84
N THR A 672 3.57 -30.48 19.98
CA THR A 672 3.99 -29.09 20.22
C THR A 672 3.71 -28.23 19.00
N VAL A 673 4.01 -28.74 17.80
CA VAL A 673 3.74 -28.04 16.53
C VAL A 673 2.24 -27.84 16.33
N LEU A 674 1.42 -28.84 16.65
CA LEU A 674 -0.04 -28.70 16.68
C LEU A 674 -0.48 -27.63 17.69
N ARG A 675 0.02 -27.68 18.92
CA ARG A 675 -0.31 -26.71 19.98
C ARG A 675 0.04 -25.29 19.60
N ASP A 676 1.26 -25.08 19.11
CA ASP A 676 1.76 -23.74 18.78
C ASP A 676 0.98 -23.10 17.61
N ASN A 677 0.33 -23.94 16.78
CA ASN A 677 -0.57 -23.52 15.70
C ASN A 677 -2.06 -23.51 16.07
N THR A 678 -2.48 -24.07 17.19
CA THR A 678 -3.91 -24.18 17.54
C THR A 678 -4.28 -23.47 18.84
N GLN A 679 -3.33 -23.13 19.70
CA GLN A 679 -3.58 -22.38 20.93
C GLN A 679 -3.17 -20.91 20.85
N PRO A 680 -3.90 -20.02 21.54
CA PRO A 680 -3.47 -18.65 21.70
C PRO A 680 -2.20 -18.56 22.57
N GLY A 681 -1.38 -17.53 22.35
CA GLY A 681 -0.21 -17.26 23.18
C GLY A 681 -0.60 -16.91 24.62
N VAL A 682 0.24 -17.30 25.58
CA VAL A 682 0.07 -16.89 26.98
C VAL A 682 0.59 -15.46 27.15
N PHE A 683 -0.25 -14.56 27.63
CA PHE A 683 0.15 -13.18 27.95
C PHE A 683 1.10 -13.14 29.13
N SER A 684 2.12 -12.28 29.05
CA SER A 684 3.04 -12.00 30.16
C SER A 684 2.27 -11.49 31.38
N GLU A 685 2.62 -11.97 32.57
CA GLU A 685 2.04 -11.49 33.85
C GLU A 685 2.32 -10.00 34.12
N LYS A 686 3.20 -9.37 33.32
CA LYS A 686 3.57 -7.95 33.42
C LYS A 686 2.61 -6.99 32.69
N LEU A 687 1.66 -7.49 31.91
CA LEU A 687 0.68 -6.65 31.19
C LEU A 687 -0.35 -6.08 32.17
N SER A 688 -0.72 -4.80 31.99
CA SER A 688 -1.80 -4.19 32.77
C SER A 688 -3.15 -4.85 32.46
N ALA A 689 -4.11 -4.74 33.38
CA ALA A 689 -5.45 -5.33 33.22
C ALA A 689 -6.15 -4.85 31.93
N LYS A 690 -5.95 -3.57 31.55
CA LYS A 690 -6.51 -2.97 30.35
C LYS A 690 -5.86 -3.49 29.07
N GLU A 691 -4.52 -3.55 29.02
CA GLU A 691 -3.79 -4.11 27.88
C GLU A 691 -4.11 -5.59 27.66
N ARG A 692 -4.36 -6.33 28.75
CA ARG A 692 -4.79 -7.72 28.69
C ARG A 692 -6.21 -7.87 28.14
N GLU A 693 -7.13 -6.99 28.53
CA GLU A 693 -8.51 -6.98 28.02
C GLU A 693 -8.55 -6.62 26.52
N GLU A 694 -7.74 -5.65 26.08
CA GLU A 694 -7.57 -5.29 24.67
C GLU A 694 -6.99 -6.46 23.85
N ALA A 695 -5.96 -7.14 24.36
CA ALA A 695 -5.35 -8.28 23.67
C ALA A 695 -6.28 -9.52 23.60
N LEU A 696 -7.17 -9.71 24.59
CA LEU A 696 -8.21 -10.75 24.55
C LEU A 696 -9.32 -10.43 23.52
N ALA A 697 -9.52 -9.14 23.24
CA ALA A 697 -10.51 -8.67 22.27
C ALA A 697 -10.01 -8.74 20.81
N GLU A 698 -8.70 -8.95 20.59
CA GLU A 698 -8.16 -9.06 19.24
C GLU A 698 -8.74 -10.27 18.48
N PRO A 699 -9.11 -10.09 17.20
CA PRO A 699 -9.79 -11.13 16.43
C PRO A 699 -8.93 -12.39 16.23
N ASP A 700 -7.61 -12.26 16.11
CA ASP A 700 -6.72 -13.42 15.99
C ASP A 700 -6.66 -14.24 17.29
N TYR A 701 -6.64 -13.59 18.46
CA TYR A 701 -6.72 -14.25 19.75
C TYR A 701 -8.03 -15.02 19.91
N GLN A 702 -9.16 -14.42 19.55
CA GLN A 702 -10.47 -15.08 19.64
C GLN A 702 -10.56 -16.30 18.72
N LEU A 703 -10.02 -16.22 17.50
CA LEU A 703 -10.00 -17.33 16.56
C LEU A 703 -9.08 -18.46 17.04
N LEU A 704 -7.88 -18.14 17.54
CA LEU A 704 -6.99 -19.13 18.14
C LEU A 704 -7.59 -19.75 19.41
N THR A 705 -8.37 -19.01 20.19
CA THR A 705 -9.09 -19.57 21.34
C THR A 705 -10.16 -20.57 20.90
N ARG A 706 -10.93 -20.27 19.84
CA ARG A 706 -11.89 -21.22 19.25
C ARG A 706 -11.18 -22.48 18.71
N LEU A 707 -10.10 -22.31 17.95
CA LEU A 707 -9.28 -23.44 17.49
C LEU A 707 -8.71 -24.24 18.66
N GLY A 708 -8.27 -23.56 19.73
CA GLY A 708 -7.75 -24.20 20.93
C GLY A 708 -8.78 -25.08 21.63
N HIS A 709 -10.07 -24.74 21.54
CA HIS A 709 -11.16 -25.59 22.02
C HIS A 709 -11.38 -26.83 21.15
N GLU A 710 -11.28 -26.72 19.81
CA GLU A 710 -11.40 -27.85 18.87
C GLU A 710 -10.28 -28.90 19.02
N PHE A 711 -9.12 -28.48 19.54
CA PHE A 711 -7.95 -29.32 19.80
C PHE A 711 -7.62 -29.44 21.29
N ALA A 712 -8.60 -29.20 22.17
CA ALA A 712 -8.39 -29.22 23.62
C ALA A 712 -7.88 -30.58 24.14
N PRO A 713 -8.39 -31.75 23.68
CA PRO A 713 -7.87 -33.04 24.10
C PRO A 713 -6.38 -33.22 23.83
N GLU A 714 -5.94 -32.91 22.61
CA GLU A 714 -4.55 -33.01 22.14
C GLU A 714 -3.65 -32.04 22.91
N ASN A 715 -4.06 -30.78 22.99
CA ASN A 715 -3.26 -29.75 23.63
C ASN A 715 -3.11 -29.95 25.14
N SER A 716 -4.11 -30.54 25.79
CA SER A 716 -4.06 -30.85 27.23
C SER A 716 -3.00 -31.90 27.59
N THR A 717 -2.57 -32.73 26.63
CA THR A 717 -1.55 -33.76 26.88
C THR A 717 -0.18 -33.18 27.27
N LEU A 718 0.14 -31.99 26.76
CA LEU A 718 1.37 -31.24 27.01
C LEU A 718 1.25 -30.28 28.21
N ALA A 719 0.04 -30.05 28.72
CA ALA A 719 -0.18 -29.11 29.81
C ALA A 719 0.19 -29.72 31.16
N VAL A 720 0.92 -28.96 31.99
CA VAL A 720 1.19 -29.32 33.38
C VAL A 720 0.07 -28.75 34.25
N GLN A 721 -0.70 -29.63 34.90
CA GLN A 721 -1.70 -29.21 35.88
C GLN A 721 -1.01 -28.95 37.22
N LYS A 722 -1.56 -28.02 38.02
CA LYS A 722 -0.87 -27.37 39.15
C LYS A 722 -0.30 -28.27 40.26
N ASP A 723 -0.54 -29.58 40.23
CA ASP A 723 0.03 -30.59 41.16
C ASP A 723 0.17 -32.00 40.51
N LYS A 724 0.16 -32.11 39.18
CA LYS A 724 0.28 -33.39 38.46
C LYS A 724 1.21 -33.26 37.26
N GLU A 725 2.00 -34.31 37.01
CA GLU A 725 2.80 -34.43 35.79
C GLU A 725 1.91 -34.38 34.54
N SER A 726 2.47 -33.90 33.43
CA SER A 726 1.74 -33.90 32.15
C SER A 726 1.43 -35.32 31.70
N THR A 727 0.36 -35.49 30.91
CA THR A 727 0.02 -36.80 30.34
C THR A 727 1.18 -37.36 29.51
N MET A 728 1.88 -36.48 28.77
CA MET A 728 3.06 -36.85 27.99
C MET A 728 4.22 -37.37 28.86
N GLN A 729 4.45 -36.77 30.01
CA GLN A 729 5.50 -37.20 30.95
C GLN A 729 5.19 -38.58 31.54
N ALA A 730 3.94 -38.84 31.90
CA ALA A 730 3.50 -40.17 32.32
C ALA A 730 3.68 -41.21 31.20
N VAL A 731 3.37 -40.85 29.94
CA VAL A 731 3.59 -41.72 28.77
C VAL A 731 5.08 -42.04 28.62
N TYR A 732 5.97 -41.07 28.78
CA TYR A 732 7.42 -41.31 28.69
C TYR A 732 7.96 -42.19 29.80
N GLN A 733 7.47 -42.06 31.03
CA GLN A 733 7.82 -43.00 32.10
C GLN A 733 7.39 -44.43 31.74
N GLN A 734 6.16 -44.61 31.25
CA GLN A 734 5.66 -45.92 30.85
C GLN A 734 6.44 -46.51 29.65
N LEU A 735 6.79 -45.69 28.66
CA LEU A 735 7.62 -46.12 27.53
C LEU A 735 9.06 -46.43 27.96
N THR A 736 9.58 -45.78 29.01
CA THR A 736 10.88 -46.10 29.60
C THR A 736 10.89 -47.50 30.21
N GLU A 737 9.81 -47.87 30.92
CA GLU A 737 9.65 -49.23 31.45
C GLU A 737 9.55 -50.28 30.33
N LEU A 738 8.80 -49.97 29.26
CA LEU A 738 8.74 -50.82 28.07
C LEU A 738 10.12 -50.98 27.40
N HIS A 739 10.85 -49.88 27.22
CA HIS A 739 12.19 -49.88 26.65
C HIS A 739 13.17 -50.74 27.48
N ARG A 740 13.16 -50.57 28.82
CA ARG A 740 13.99 -51.35 29.75
C ARG A 740 13.66 -52.84 29.68
N TYR A 741 12.39 -53.19 29.56
CA TYR A 741 11.94 -54.58 29.42
C TYR A 741 12.44 -55.22 28.12
N LEU A 742 12.31 -54.52 26.99
CA LEU A 742 12.80 -55.00 25.70
C LEU A 742 14.33 -55.12 25.67
N LEU A 743 15.05 -54.15 26.25
CA LEU A 743 16.50 -54.22 26.40
C LEU A 743 16.95 -55.42 27.25
N ALA A 744 16.20 -55.79 28.29
CA ALA A 744 16.52 -56.98 29.09
C ALA A 744 16.39 -58.28 28.29
N ILE A 745 15.44 -58.35 27.36
CA ILE A 745 15.30 -59.47 26.42
C ILE A 745 16.46 -59.47 25.41
N GLN A 746 16.73 -58.32 24.79
CA GLN A 746 17.77 -58.14 23.77
C GLN A 746 19.17 -58.47 24.30
N ASN A 747 19.49 -58.07 25.53
CA ASN A 747 20.81 -58.25 26.14
C ASN A 747 20.98 -59.59 26.87
N ALA A 748 19.98 -60.48 26.82
CA ALA A 748 20.11 -61.82 27.39
C ALA A 748 21.13 -62.67 26.61
N PRO A 749 21.79 -63.66 27.24
CA PRO A 749 22.77 -64.52 26.56
C PRO A 749 22.23 -65.24 25.32
N VAL A 750 20.94 -65.57 25.34
CA VAL A 750 20.19 -66.12 24.20
C VAL A 750 18.86 -65.34 24.10
N PRO A 751 18.81 -64.27 23.28
CA PRO A 751 17.64 -63.37 23.20
C PRO A 751 16.35 -64.12 22.86
N GLY A 752 16.37 -64.96 21.83
CA GLY A 752 15.30 -65.88 21.44
C GLY A 752 14.68 -66.68 22.59
N LYS A 753 15.51 -67.29 23.44
CA LYS A 753 15.02 -68.05 24.61
C LYS A 753 14.38 -67.15 25.66
N SER A 754 14.91 -65.94 25.85
CA SER A 754 14.35 -64.94 26.76
C SER A 754 13.00 -64.43 26.25
N ALA A 755 12.89 -64.20 24.93
CA ALA A 755 11.65 -63.82 24.26
C ALA A 755 10.59 -64.92 24.37
N LEU A 756 10.95 -66.19 24.13
CA LEU A 756 10.04 -67.33 24.31
C LEU A 756 9.51 -67.40 25.75
N LYS A 757 10.38 -67.25 26.75
CA LYS A 757 9.97 -67.23 28.16
C LYS A 757 9.03 -66.05 28.46
N ALA A 758 9.27 -64.88 27.88
CA ALA A 758 8.39 -63.72 28.02
C ALA A 758 6.97 -63.99 27.46
N VAL A 759 6.88 -64.61 26.28
CA VAL A 759 5.61 -65.05 25.68
C VAL A 759 4.90 -66.07 26.58
N GLN A 760 5.61 -67.10 27.05
CA GLN A 760 5.05 -68.13 27.93
C GLN A 760 4.49 -67.55 29.24
N LEU A 761 5.25 -66.67 29.91
CA LEU A 761 4.81 -66.03 31.16
C LEU A 761 3.54 -65.21 30.97
N ARG A 762 3.41 -64.52 29.83
CA ARG A 762 2.25 -63.71 29.52
C ARG A 762 0.99 -64.57 29.31
N LEU A 763 1.12 -65.70 28.61
CA LEU A 763 0.01 -66.60 28.30
C LEU A 763 -0.43 -67.44 29.51
N ASP A 764 0.51 -67.93 30.30
CA ASP A 764 0.25 -68.86 31.40
C ASP A 764 -0.20 -68.14 32.69
N GLN A 765 0.34 -66.96 33.00
CA GLN A 765 0.15 -66.30 34.30
C GLN A 765 -0.72 -65.05 34.25
N ASN A 766 -1.27 -64.68 33.09
CA ASN A 766 -1.99 -63.42 32.88
C ASN A 766 -1.18 -62.22 33.42
N SER A 767 0.17 -62.30 33.30
CA SER A 767 1.10 -61.43 34.01
C SER A 767 1.02 -59.99 33.51
N SER A 768 1.01 -59.02 34.41
CA SER A 768 1.08 -57.59 34.09
C SER A 768 2.50 -57.20 33.65
N ASP A 769 2.88 -57.58 32.43
CA ASP A 769 4.14 -57.15 31.84
C ASP A 769 4.10 -55.67 31.39
N PRO A 770 5.25 -55.03 31.13
CA PRO A 770 5.29 -53.65 30.66
C PRO A 770 4.60 -53.43 29.30
N ILE A 771 4.48 -54.44 28.45
CA ILE A 771 3.75 -54.35 27.18
C ILE A 771 2.24 -54.21 27.48
N PHE A 772 1.68 -55.05 28.35
CA PHE A 772 0.29 -55.00 28.79
C PHE A 772 -0.04 -53.68 29.49
N ALA A 773 0.80 -53.23 30.42
CA ALA A 773 0.62 -51.96 31.12
C ALA A 773 0.60 -50.76 30.16
N THR A 774 1.51 -50.74 29.17
CA THR A 774 1.55 -49.70 28.14
C THR A 774 0.32 -49.74 27.24
N ARG A 775 -0.18 -50.94 26.89
CA ARG A 775 -1.42 -51.11 26.11
C ARG A 775 -2.63 -50.57 26.86
N GLN A 776 -2.71 -50.83 28.16
CA GLN A 776 -3.81 -50.36 28.99
C GLN A 776 -3.78 -48.84 29.16
N MET A 777 -2.59 -48.25 29.31
CA MET A 777 -2.42 -46.80 29.30
C MET A 777 -2.88 -46.19 27.98
N ALA A 778 -2.46 -46.77 26.84
CA ALA A 778 -2.81 -46.29 25.51
C ALA A 778 -4.32 -46.12 25.30
N LYS A 779 -5.14 -47.05 25.81
CA LYS A 779 -6.62 -46.99 25.72
C LYS A 779 -7.25 -45.77 26.41
N THR A 780 -6.55 -45.17 27.37
CA THR A 780 -7.04 -44.01 28.14
C THR A 780 -6.54 -42.67 27.60
N LEU A 781 -5.62 -42.68 26.64
CA LEU A 781 -5.05 -41.47 26.04
C LEU A 781 -6.00 -40.88 24.98
N PRO A 782 -5.96 -39.56 24.74
CA PRO A 782 -6.64 -38.97 23.58
C PRO A 782 -5.93 -39.35 22.27
N ALA A 783 -6.66 -39.31 21.16
CA ALA A 783 -6.06 -39.39 19.82
C ALA A 783 -5.22 -38.13 19.53
N PRO A 784 -4.12 -38.22 18.76
CA PRO A 784 -3.55 -39.42 18.13
C PRO A 784 -2.61 -40.23 19.06
N LEU A 785 -2.37 -39.75 20.29
CA LEU A 785 -1.38 -40.34 21.20
C LEU A 785 -1.74 -41.78 21.61
N ASN A 786 -3.04 -42.09 21.79
CA ASN A 786 -3.51 -43.45 22.02
C ASN A 786 -3.07 -44.44 20.94
N ARG A 787 -3.18 -44.05 19.67
CA ARG A 787 -2.84 -44.85 18.51
C ARG A 787 -1.34 -45.02 18.41
N TRP A 788 -0.56 -43.96 18.66
CA TRP A 788 0.90 -44.05 18.63
C TRP A 788 1.44 -44.97 19.72
N VAL A 789 1.03 -44.77 20.97
CA VAL A 789 1.46 -45.61 22.10
C VAL A 789 0.93 -47.04 21.95
N GLY A 790 -0.32 -47.19 21.50
CA GLY A 790 -0.91 -48.49 21.18
C GLY A 790 -0.10 -49.24 20.13
N ARG A 791 0.21 -48.59 19.00
CA ARG A 791 0.98 -49.21 17.93
C ARG A 791 2.41 -49.56 18.34
N LEU A 792 3.10 -48.71 19.10
CA LEU A 792 4.41 -49.06 19.69
C LEU A 792 4.34 -50.31 20.56
N THR A 793 3.24 -50.46 21.30
CA THR A 793 3.01 -51.63 22.15
C THR A 793 2.71 -52.89 21.33
N ASP A 794 1.91 -52.75 20.27
CA ASP A 794 1.61 -53.85 19.34
C ASP A 794 2.89 -54.30 18.63
N GLN A 795 3.73 -53.36 18.21
CA GLN A 795 5.04 -53.65 17.63
C GLN A 795 5.98 -54.31 18.64
N ALA A 796 5.97 -53.89 19.91
CA ALA A 796 6.75 -54.54 20.97
C ALA A 796 6.34 -56.01 21.16
N TRP A 797 5.04 -56.30 21.13
CA TRP A 797 4.56 -57.67 21.16
C TRP A 797 4.98 -58.45 19.92
N HIS A 798 4.82 -57.87 18.73
CA HIS A 798 5.16 -58.50 17.47
C HIS A 798 6.66 -58.88 17.40
N VAL A 799 7.59 -57.95 17.67
CA VAL A 799 9.02 -58.26 17.57
C VAL A 799 9.49 -59.27 18.63
N VAL A 800 8.87 -59.28 19.83
CA VAL A 800 9.14 -60.31 20.85
C VAL A 800 8.61 -61.67 20.39
N MET A 801 7.42 -61.71 19.77
CA MET A 801 6.85 -62.93 19.23
C MET A 801 7.68 -63.50 18.08
N VAL A 802 8.08 -62.66 17.13
CA VAL A 802 8.96 -63.05 16.01
C VAL A 802 10.27 -63.64 16.52
N GLU A 803 10.92 -62.99 17.49
CA GLU A 803 12.16 -63.47 18.11
C GLU A 803 11.97 -64.82 18.84
N ALA A 804 10.83 -65.01 19.51
CA ALA A 804 10.47 -66.27 20.16
C ALA A 804 10.23 -67.41 19.16
N VAL A 805 9.48 -67.13 18.09
CA VAL A 805 9.15 -68.08 17.02
C VAL A 805 10.41 -68.48 16.24
N HIS A 806 11.27 -67.52 15.92
CA HIS A 806 12.55 -67.81 15.26
C HIS A 806 13.43 -68.75 16.10
N TYR A 807 13.51 -68.51 17.41
CA TYR A 807 14.22 -69.42 18.32
C TYR A 807 13.58 -70.80 18.39
N MET A 808 12.26 -70.87 18.45
CA MET A 808 11.51 -72.13 18.49
C MET A 808 11.71 -72.96 17.22
N GLU A 809 11.78 -72.35 16.04
CA GLU A 809 12.11 -73.05 14.79
C GLU A 809 13.53 -73.62 14.81
N VAL A 810 14.51 -72.84 15.26
CA VAL A 810 15.89 -73.33 15.38
C VAL A 810 15.97 -74.50 16.36
N ASP A 811 15.29 -74.40 17.51
CA ASP A 811 15.23 -75.48 18.50
C ASP A 811 14.46 -76.71 17.98
N TRP A 812 13.38 -76.53 17.22
CA TRP A 812 12.63 -77.61 16.57
C TRP A 812 13.51 -78.41 15.60
N ARG A 813 14.23 -77.70 14.72
CA ARG A 813 15.14 -78.32 13.76
C ARG A 813 16.22 -79.12 14.48
N ASP A 814 16.85 -78.52 15.49
CA ASP A 814 18.01 -79.10 16.14
C ASP A 814 17.64 -80.20 17.16
N SER A 815 16.54 -80.05 17.89
CA SER A 815 16.13 -80.95 18.98
C SER A 815 15.11 -82.02 18.56
N VAL A 816 14.36 -81.84 17.47
CA VAL A 816 13.33 -82.79 17.01
C VAL A 816 13.60 -83.34 15.62
N VAL A 817 13.72 -82.46 14.62
CA VAL A 817 13.82 -82.88 13.20
C VAL A 817 15.12 -83.62 12.93
N LYS A 818 16.24 -83.08 13.42
CA LYS A 818 17.55 -83.69 13.24
C LYS A 818 17.64 -85.11 13.86
N PRO A 819 17.26 -85.34 15.14
CA PRO A 819 17.20 -86.70 15.67
C PRO A 819 16.32 -87.66 14.88
N PHE A 820 15.15 -87.20 14.39
CA PHE A 820 14.26 -88.02 13.57
C PHE A 820 14.90 -88.41 12.22
N ASN A 821 15.45 -87.43 11.51
CA ASN A 821 16.06 -87.63 10.19
C ASN A 821 17.32 -88.52 10.26
N GLU A 822 18.13 -88.36 11.30
CA GLU A 822 19.35 -89.15 11.48
C GLU A 822 19.09 -90.59 11.92
N GLN A 823 18.05 -90.85 12.73
CA GLN A 823 17.86 -92.16 13.37
C GLN A 823 16.68 -92.98 12.82
N LEU A 824 15.63 -92.34 12.28
CA LEU A 824 14.36 -93.00 11.96
C LEU A 824 13.94 -92.86 10.49
N ALA A 825 14.00 -91.65 9.91
CA ALA A 825 13.36 -91.33 8.62
C ALA A 825 13.78 -92.25 7.45
N ASN A 826 15.05 -92.62 7.36
CA ASN A 826 15.59 -93.45 6.27
C ASN A 826 15.47 -94.97 6.49
N ASN A 827 14.93 -95.38 7.63
CA ASN A 827 14.84 -96.78 8.05
C ASN A 827 13.38 -97.28 7.98
N TYR A 828 13.19 -98.59 7.81
CA TYR A 828 11.85 -99.19 7.89
C TYR A 828 11.35 -99.13 9.34
N PRO A 829 10.09 -98.76 9.62
CA PRO A 829 8.95 -98.67 8.70
C PRO A 829 8.70 -97.29 8.05
N PHE A 830 9.43 -96.23 8.42
CA PHE A 830 9.25 -94.87 7.89
C PHE A 830 9.59 -94.77 6.40
N ASN A 831 10.64 -95.48 5.97
CA ASN A 831 10.92 -95.73 4.57
C ASN A 831 10.62 -97.20 4.23
N PRO A 832 9.45 -97.51 3.62
CA PRO A 832 9.03 -98.88 3.30
C PRO A 832 10.01 -99.63 2.37
N ARG A 833 10.83 -98.90 1.61
CA ARG A 833 11.83 -99.46 0.69
C ARG A 833 13.18 -99.74 1.34
N SER A 834 13.40 -99.27 2.57
CA SER A 834 14.68 -99.45 3.26
C SER A 834 14.89 -100.90 3.66
N ALA A 835 16.11 -101.40 3.45
CA ALA A 835 16.54 -102.72 3.93
C ALA A 835 16.96 -102.69 5.41
N GLN A 836 17.27 -101.51 5.95
CA GLN A 836 17.61 -101.33 7.35
C GLN A 836 16.36 -101.03 8.17
N ASP A 837 16.28 -101.64 9.35
CA ASP A 837 15.20 -101.47 10.30
C ASP A 837 15.52 -100.35 11.30
N ALA A 838 14.54 -99.52 11.64
CA ALA A 838 14.67 -98.52 12.68
C ALA A 838 14.86 -99.20 14.05
N SER A 839 15.79 -98.68 14.86
CA SER A 839 15.98 -99.19 16.22
C SER A 839 14.73 -98.95 17.06
N LEU A 840 14.25 -99.98 17.78
CA LEU A 840 13.10 -99.85 18.69
C LEU A 840 13.40 -98.87 19.84
N ASP A 841 14.65 -98.78 20.29
CA ASP A 841 15.05 -97.80 21.33
C ASP A 841 15.03 -96.36 20.78
N ALA A 842 15.45 -96.13 19.54
CA ALA A 842 15.35 -94.82 18.91
C ALA A 842 13.88 -94.43 18.67
N PHE A 843 13.06 -95.39 18.23
CA PHE A 843 11.61 -95.22 18.08
C PHE A 843 10.94 -94.88 19.42
N GLU A 844 11.27 -95.63 20.47
CA GLU A 844 10.79 -95.39 21.83
C GLU A 844 11.19 -94.02 22.35
N ARG A 845 12.47 -93.64 22.28
CA ARG A 845 12.94 -92.33 22.75
C ARG A 845 12.24 -91.16 22.05
N PHE A 846 11.90 -91.32 20.78
CA PHE A 846 11.26 -90.27 20.00
C PHE A 846 9.76 -90.14 20.29
N PHE A 847 9.01 -91.24 20.23
CA PHE A 847 7.53 -91.22 20.26
C PHE A 847 6.90 -91.47 21.62
N LYS A 848 7.60 -92.02 22.61
CA LYS A 848 7.00 -92.32 23.92
C LYS A 848 6.41 -91.06 24.59
N PRO A 849 5.48 -91.22 25.54
CA PRO A 849 5.13 -90.15 26.47
C PRO A 849 6.38 -89.61 27.17
N ASP A 850 6.51 -88.29 27.26
CA ASP A 850 7.72 -87.59 27.74
C ASP A 850 9.00 -87.91 26.91
N GLY A 851 8.83 -88.35 25.65
CA GLY A 851 9.89 -88.53 24.66
C GLY A 851 10.33 -87.21 24.03
N ILE A 852 11.21 -87.27 23.02
CA ILE A 852 11.76 -86.08 22.34
C ILE A 852 10.63 -85.19 21.78
N LEU A 853 9.74 -85.77 20.98
CA LEU A 853 8.67 -85.01 20.33
C LEU A 853 7.62 -84.52 21.34
N ASP A 854 7.25 -85.37 22.32
CA ASP A 854 6.25 -85.02 23.33
C ASP A 854 6.74 -83.89 24.24
N THR A 855 8.00 -83.96 24.69
CA THR A 855 8.61 -82.94 25.55
C THR A 855 8.64 -81.59 24.83
N PHE A 856 9.06 -81.57 23.57
CA PHE A 856 9.06 -80.35 22.78
C PHE A 856 7.65 -79.80 22.57
N TYR A 857 6.68 -80.68 22.28
CA TYR A 857 5.28 -80.29 22.16
C TYR A 857 4.75 -79.64 23.44
N GLN A 858 4.90 -80.29 24.59
CA GLN A 858 4.37 -79.79 25.87
C GLN A 858 5.06 -78.49 26.32
N GLN A 859 6.37 -78.36 26.10
CA GLN A 859 7.15 -77.20 26.58
C GLN A 859 7.06 -76.00 25.64
N ASN A 860 7.06 -76.21 24.33
CA ASN A 860 7.23 -75.15 23.34
C ASN A 860 5.99 -74.92 22.47
N LEU A 861 5.34 -75.98 21.96
CA LEU A 861 4.27 -75.82 20.95
C LEU A 861 2.86 -75.66 21.54
N LYS A 862 2.56 -76.40 22.61
CA LYS A 862 1.21 -76.51 23.17
C LYS A 862 0.57 -75.15 23.48
N LEU A 863 1.34 -74.26 24.12
CA LEU A 863 0.86 -72.92 24.47
C LEU A 863 0.56 -72.06 23.24
N PHE A 864 1.20 -72.30 22.10
CA PHE A 864 0.94 -71.55 20.87
C PHE A 864 -0.25 -72.11 20.11
N ILE A 865 -0.41 -73.44 20.09
CA ILE A 865 -1.54 -74.13 19.44
C ILE A 865 -2.84 -73.90 20.22
N ASP A 866 -2.83 -74.06 21.55
CA ASP A 866 -4.04 -73.97 22.37
C ASP A 866 -4.60 -72.53 22.43
N ASN A 867 -3.77 -71.51 22.23
CA ASN A 867 -4.15 -70.10 22.29
C ASN A 867 -4.37 -69.44 20.92
N ASP A 868 -4.28 -70.20 19.81
CA ASP A 868 -4.48 -69.74 18.42
C ASP A 868 -3.76 -68.42 18.10
N LEU A 869 -2.47 -68.37 18.45
CA LEU A 869 -1.68 -67.15 18.31
C LEU A 869 -1.37 -66.87 16.83
N SER A 870 -1.49 -65.61 16.42
CA SER A 870 -1.12 -65.11 15.10
C SER A 870 -0.02 -64.03 15.18
N LEU A 871 0.79 -63.90 14.11
CA LEU A 871 1.82 -62.85 13.99
C LEU A 871 1.25 -61.51 13.49
N GLU A 872 0.10 -61.54 12.82
CA GLU A 872 -0.58 -60.37 12.27
C GLU A 872 -2.03 -60.28 12.76
N ASP A 873 -2.48 -59.04 12.96
CA ASP A 873 -3.82 -58.73 13.47
C ASP A 873 -4.80 -58.72 12.29
N GLY A 874 -5.72 -59.69 12.25
CA GLY A 874 -6.80 -59.75 11.25
C GLY A 874 -6.65 -60.81 10.14
N ASP A 875 -5.56 -61.59 10.12
CA ASP A 875 -5.42 -62.75 9.23
C ASP A 875 -5.42 -64.04 10.06
N ASN A 876 -6.18 -65.04 9.61
CA ASN A 876 -6.40 -66.32 10.30
C ASN A 876 -5.19 -67.28 10.17
N ASN A 877 -3.99 -66.73 9.99
CA ASN A 877 -2.77 -67.51 9.76
C ASN A 877 -2.19 -67.95 11.10
N VAL A 878 -2.38 -69.23 11.40
CA VAL A 878 -1.79 -69.94 12.52
C VAL A 878 -0.26 -69.84 12.44
N ILE A 879 0.41 -69.50 13.55
CA ILE A 879 1.89 -69.36 13.63
C ILE A 879 2.63 -70.65 13.24
N ILE A 880 2.01 -71.80 13.49
CA ILE A 880 2.58 -73.13 13.22
C ILE A 880 1.95 -73.66 11.95
N ARG A 881 2.79 -74.14 11.02
CA ARG A 881 2.31 -74.64 9.73
C ARG A 881 1.34 -75.82 9.91
N GLU A 882 0.26 -75.80 9.13
CA GLU A 882 -0.81 -76.82 9.21
C GLU A 882 -0.30 -78.25 8.95
N ASP A 883 0.73 -78.40 8.10
CA ASP A 883 1.36 -79.70 7.88
C ASP A 883 2.08 -80.22 9.13
N ILE A 884 2.68 -79.35 9.94
CA ILE A 884 3.28 -79.77 11.22
C ILE A 884 2.20 -80.24 12.20
N ILE A 885 1.06 -79.54 12.25
CA ILE A 885 -0.07 -79.94 13.11
C ILE A 885 -0.58 -81.34 12.72
N ALA A 886 -0.79 -81.59 11.42
CA ALA A 886 -1.20 -82.91 10.92
C ALA A 886 -0.16 -84.01 11.23
N GLN A 887 1.13 -83.67 11.22
CA GLN A 887 2.20 -84.59 11.58
C GLN A 887 2.25 -84.87 13.09
N LEU A 888 1.98 -83.87 13.94
CA LEU A 888 1.83 -84.06 15.39
C LEU A 888 0.64 -84.97 15.71
N GLU A 889 -0.48 -84.83 15.01
CA GLU A 889 -1.62 -85.75 15.14
C GLU A 889 -1.24 -87.17 14.70
N THR A 890 -0.50 -87.32 13.60
CA THR A 890 0.00 -88.62 13.14
C THR A 890 0.96 -89.24 14.16
N ALA A 891 1.84 -88.44 14.77
CA ALA A 891 2.71 -88.89 15.85
C ALA A 891 1.93 -89.31 17.10
N GLN A 892 0.84 -88.61 17.42
CA GLN A 892 -0.04 -88.96 18.52
C GLN A 892 -0.75 -90.29 18.25
N LYS A 893 -1.22 -90.55 17.02
CA LYS A 893 -1.75 -91.87 16.62
C LYS A 893 -0.72 -92.98 16.75
N ILE A 894 0.52 -92.75 16.25
CA ILE A 894 1.64 -93.69 16.45
C ILE A 894 1.83 -93.95 17.95
N ARG A 895 1.79 -92.90 18.78
CA ARG A 895 1.93 -93.05 20.22
C ARG A 895 0.83 -93.91 20.83
N ASP A 896 -0.42 -93.63 20.51
CA ASP A 896 -1.60 -94.29 21.08
C ASP A 896 -1.70 -95.76 20.66
N ILE A 897 -1.22 -96.12 19.46
CA ILE A 897 -1.18 -97.50 18.96
C ILE A 897 -0.07 -98.32 19.62
N PHE A 898 1.10 -97.71 19.85
CA PHE A 898 2.33 -98.43 20.21
C PHE A 898 2.75 -98.30 21.66
N PHE A 899 2.23 -97.34 22.43
CA PHE A 899 2.61 -97.13 23.82
C PHE A 899 1.41 -97.25 24.74
N SER A 900 1.44 -98.23 25.63
CA SER A 900 0.44 -98.39 26.68
C SER A 900 0.97 -97.91 28.03
N LYS A 901 0.09 -97.33 28.87
CA LYS A 901 0.45 -96.87 30.22
C LYS A 901 0.98 -97.98 31.15
N GLN A 902 0.67 -99.26 30.85
CA GLN A 902 1.00 -100.39 31.71
C GLN A 902 2.24 -101.17 31.25
N ASN A 903 2.47 -101.30 29.94
CA ASN A 903 3.49 -102.22 29.40
C ASN A 903 4.56 -101.53 28.53
N GLY A 904 4.54 -100.20 28.37
CA GLY A 904 5.50 -99.49 27.53
C GLY A 904 5.26 -99.76 26.04
N LEU A 905 6.34 -99.86 25.25
CA LEU A 905 6.29 -100.13 23.80
C LEU A 905 5.73 -101.53 23.51
N GLY A 906 4.58 -101.59 22.86
CA GLY A 906 4.02 -102.81 22.29
C GLY A 906 2.54 -102.70 21.91
N THR A 907 2.09 -103.61 21.06
CA THR A 907 0.71 -103.73 20.58
C THR A 907 0.26 -105.20 20.63
N SER A 908 -0.99 -105.42 21.03
CA SER A 908 -1.64 -106.74 21.02
C SER A 908 -2.63 -106.83 19.86
N PHE A 909 -2.68 -108.01 19.25
CA PHE A 909 -3.59 -108.30 18.14
C PHE A 909 -3.93 -109.79 18.11
N ALA A 910 -4.96 -110.16 17.37
CA ALA A 910 -5.39 -111.54 17.23
C ALA A 910 -5.44 -111.96 15.77
N VAL A 911 -4.93 -113.14 15.43
CA VAL A 911 -4.92 -113.68 14.07
C VAL A 911 -5.85 -114.88 13.98
N GLU A 912 -6.92 -114.74 13.22
CA GLU A 912 -7.88 -115.77 12.85
C GLU A 912 -7.47 -116.44 11.53
N THR A 913 -7.46 -117.77 11.53
CA THR A 913 -7.27 -118.57 10.32
C THR A 913 -8.54 -118.55 9.48
N VAL A 914 -8.48 -118.20 8.18
CA VAL A 914 -9.69 -118.07 7.34
C VAL A 914 -9.78 -119.16 6.28
N SER A 915 -8.77 -119.27 5.41
CA SER A 915 -8.80 -120.23 4.30
C SER A 915 -7.40 -120.57 3.80
N LEU A 916 -7.17 -121.84 3.49
CA LEU A 916 -5.96 -122.35 2.86
C LEU A 916 -6.31 -122.96 1.50
N SER A 917 -5.51 -122.68 0.46
CA SER A 917 -5.74 -123.23 -0.88
C SER A 917 -5.69 -124.76 -0.88
N GLY A 918 -6.56 -125.40 -1.67
CA GLY A 918 -6.72 -126.87 -1.69
C GLY A 918 -5.46 -127.67 -2.05
N ASN A 919 -4.46 -127.04 -2.68
CA ASN A 919 -3.16 -127.64 -2.98
C ASN A 919 -2.15 -127.60 -1.82
N LYS A 920 -2.50 -127.03 -0.66
CA LYS A 920 -1.64 -126.95 0.53
C LYS A 920 -2.33 -127.65 1.72
N ARG A 921 -1.58 -128.50 2.43
CA ARG A 921 -2.09 -129.31 3.56
C ARG A 921 -1.95 -128.63 4.92
N ARG A 922 -0.95 -127.76 5.08
CA ARG A 922 -0.66 -127.07 6.34
C ARG A 922 0.00 -125.72 6.06
N SER A 923 -0.39 -124.72 6.83
CA SER A 923 0.24 -123.41 6.91
C SER A 923 0.83 -123.22 8.31
N VAL A 924 2.03 -122.67 8.41
CA VAL A 924 2.65 -122.30 9.68
C VAL A 924 3.11 -120.85 9.57
N LEU A 925 2.42 -119.96 10.26
CA LEU A 925 2.79 -118.55 10.41
C LEU A 925 3.57 -118.41 11.72
N ASN A 926 4.83 -118.01 11.62
CA ASN A 926 5.68 -117.64 12.74
C ASN A 926 5.78 -116.12 12.80
N LEU A 927 5.39 -115.52 13.92
CA LEU A 927 5.53 -114.09 14.20
C LEU A 927 6.41 -113.93 15.44
N ASP A 928 7.71 -113.78 15.21
CA ASP A 928 8.74 -113.64 16.24
C ASP A 928 8.65 -114.71 17.34
N GLY A 929 8.55 -115.98 16.92
CA GLY A 929 8.46 -117.14 17.82
C GLY A 929 7.05 -117.53 18.24
N GLN A 930 6.03 -116.73 17.90
CA GLN A 930 4.62 -117.06 18.13
C GLN A 930 4.05 -117.76 16.89
N LEU A 931 3.70 -119.05 17.03
CA LEU A 931 3.28 -119.90 15.92
C LEU A 931 1.75 -119.98 15.81
N VAL A 932 1.24 -119.74 14.61
CA VAL A 932 -0.16 -119.98 14.21
C VAL A 932 -0.15 -121.04 13.11
N ASP A 933 -0.58 -122.26 13.43
CA ASP A 933 -0.58 -123.39 12.50
C ASP A 933 -1.99 -123.82 12.09
N TYR A 934 -2.20 -124.02 10.79
CA TYR A 934 -3.52 -124.33 10.22
C TYR A 934 -3.44 -125.47 9.21
N SER A 935 -4.23 -126.53 9.42
CA SER A 935 -4.24 -127.76 8.61
C SER A 935 -5.61 -128.06 7.99
N GLN A 936 -6.31 -127.05 7.47
CA GLN A 936 -7.67 -127.15 6.91
C GLN A 936 -8.74 -127.65 7.92
N GLY A 937 -8.56 -127.33 9.20
CA GLY A 937 -9.49 -127.66 10.29
C GLY A 937 -10.55 -126.57 10.55
N ARG A 938 -11.07 -126.51 11.78
CA ARG A 938 -11.91 -125.38 12.21
C ARG A 938 -11.04 -124.13 12.33
N ASN A 939 -11.56 -123.00 11.86
CA ASN A 939 -10.94 -121.70 12.06
C ASN A 939 -10.83 -121.40 13.56
N TYR A 940 -9.69 -120.86 13.98
CA TYR A 940 -9.43 -120.44 15.35
C TYR A 940 -8.62 -119.14 15.33
N THR A 941 -8.69 -118.42 16.46
CA THR A 941 -8.03 -117.14 16.67
C THR A 941 -6.89 -117.29 17.67
N ALA A 942 -5.70 -116.80 17.31
CA ALA A 942 -4.53 -116.75 18.18
C ALA A 942 -4.22 -115.31 18.59
N HIS A 943 -4.11 -115.04 19.90
CA HIS A 943 -3.70 -113.73 20.41
C HIS A 943 -2.17 -113.63 20.43
N LEU A 944 -1.66 -112.49 19.96
CA LEU A 944 -0.26 -112.25 19.63
C LEU A 944 0.14 -110.86 20.09
N VAL A 945 1.45 -110.67 20.31
CA VAL A 945 2.02 -109.37 20.69
C VAL A 945 3.21 -108.99 19.82
N TRP A 946 3.39 -107.68 19.61
CA TRP A 946 4.61 -107.11 19.04
C TRP A 946 5.09 -105.94 19.91
N PRO A 947 6.41 -105.76 20.12
CA PRO A 947 7.49 -106.66 19.73
C PRO A 947 7.59 -107.84 20.71
N ASN A 948 7.90 -109.05 20.21
CA ASN A 948 8.13 -110.23 21.06
C ASN A 948 9.62 -110.57 21.11
N ASN A 949 10.36 -109.90 21.99
CA ASN A 949 11.83 -109.95 22.02
C ASN A 949 12.41 -111.03 22.95
N MET A 950 11.64 -112.09 23.28
CA MET A 950 12.06 -113.10 24.25
C MET A 950 13.14 -114.09 23.74
N ARG A 951 13.56 -114.01 22.46
CA ARG A 951 14.56 -114.91 21.85
C ARG A 951 15.46 -114.15 20.87
N GLU A 952 16.73 -114.57 20.73
CA GLU A 952 17.62 -114.05 19.68
C GLU A 952 17.16 -114.53 18.29
N GLY A 953 17.07 -113.59 17.34
CA GLY A 953 16.64 -113.86 15.97
C GLY A 953 15.15 -113.63 15.73
N ASN A 954 14.68 -112.38 15.88
CA ASN A 954 13.32 -111.97 15.50
C ASN A 954 13.11 -112.23 14.00
N GLU A 955 12.54 -113.39 13.68
CA GLU A 955 12.15 -113.80 12.33
C GLU A 955 10.64 -113.97 12.28
N SER A 956 10.01 -113.30 11.33
CA SER A 956 8.62 -113.49 10.98
C SER A 956 8.53 -114.17 9.62
N LYS A 957 7.88 -115.33 9.59
CA LYS A 957 7.91 -116.25 8.46
C LYS A 957 6.59 -116.99 8.27
N LEU A 958 6.10 -117.04 7.04
CA LEU A 958 4.99 -117.91 6.65
C LEU A 958 5.51 -119.07 5.82
N THR A 959 5.20 -120.31 6.23
CA THR A 959 5.57 -121.53 5.52
C THR A 959 4.32 -122.28 5.07
N LEU A 960 4.17 -122.53 3.77
CA LEU A 960 3.10 -123.35 3.21
C LEU A 960 3.64 -124.72 2.82
N ILE A 961 2.98 -125.77 3.30
CA ILE A 961 3.35 -127.16 3.06
C ILE A 961 2.38 -127.75 2.02
N GLY A 962 2.91 -128.18 0.88
CA GLY A 962 2.14 -128.79 -0.22
C GLY A 962 1.55 -130.16 0.12
N THR A 963 0.55 -130.58 -0.65
CA THR A 963 -0.01 -131.95 -0.60
C THR A 963 0.87 -132.97 -1.33
N SER A 964 1.61 -132.54 -2.36
CA SER A 964 2.71 -133.29 -3.00
C SER A 964 3.98 -133.17 -2.17
N GLY A 965 4.78 -134.23 -1.99
CA GLY A 965 5.96 -134.32 -1.11
C GLY A 965 7.16 -133.39 -1.40
N ASN A 966 6.97 -132.25 -2.06
CA ASN A 966 7.97 -131.21 -2.28
C ASN A 966 8.32 -130.50 -0.97
N ALA A 967 9.55 -129.95 -0.90
CA ALA A 967 10.01 -129.17 0.24
C ALA A 967 9.11 -127.93 0.45
N PRO A 968 8.79 -127.59 1.71
CA PRO A 968 7.95 -126.43 2.00
C PRO A 968 8.62 -125.13 1.57
N ARG A 969 7.84 -124.20 1.04
CA ARG A 969 8.30 -122.87 0.64
C ARG A 969 7.79 -121.83 1.63
N SER A 970 8.61 -120.82 1.86
CA SER A 970 8.35 -119.80 2.86
C SER A 970 8.75 -118.41 2.38
N ILE A 971 8.02 -117.43 2.88
CA ILE A 971 8.44 -116.01 2.88
C ILE A 971 8.89 -115.68 4.30
N SER A 972 10.05 -115.06 4.46
CA SER A 972 10.58 -114.68 5.77
C SER A 972 11.23 -113.30 5.76
N PHE A 973 11.14 -112.64 6.90
CA PHE A 973 11.79 -111.38 7.19
C PHE A 973 12.45 -111.48 8.57
N SER A 974 13.58 -110.80 8.74
CA SER A 974 14.34 -110.76 9.99
C SER A 974 14.54 -109.32 10.43
N GLY A 975 14.54 -109.09 11.75
CA GLY A 975 14.73 -107.77 12.34
C GLY A 975 13.61 -107.40 13.31
N PRO A 976 13.73 -106.29 14.05
CA PRO A 976 12.72 -105.86 15.02
C PRO A 976 11.35 -105.57 14.38
N TRP A 977 11.31 -105.23 13.09
CA TRP A 977 10.07 -104.95 12.35
C TRP A 977 9.65 -106.09 11.41
N ALA A 978 10.15 -107.31 11.64
CA ALA A 978 9.88 -108.46 10.79
C ALA A 978 8.38 -108.77 10.62
N GLN A 979 7.58 -108.64 11.69
CA GLN A 979 6.12 -108.85 11.62
C GLN A 979 5.45 -107.88 10.64
N PHE A 980 5.83 -106.60 10.69
CA PHE A 980 5.32 -105.55 9.82
C PHE A 980 5.68 -105.80 8.35
N ARG A 981 6.94 -106.20 8.10
CA ARG A 981 7.40 -106.57 6.75
C ARG A 981 6.65 -107.78 6.22
N LEU A 982 6.41 -108.78 7.06
CA LEU A 982 5.65 -109.96 6.68
C LEU A 982 4.23 -109.57 6.30
N PHE A 983 3.48 -108.86 7.16
CA PHE A 983 2.13 -108.41 6.83
C PHE A 983 2.07 -107.52 5.57
N GLY A 984 3.03 -106.61 5.41
CA GLY A 984 3.15 -105.75 4.22
C GLY A 984 3.47 -106.50 2.92
N ALA A 985 4.05 -107.70 3.00
CA ALA A 985 4.26 -108.57 1.83
C ALA A 985 3.00 -109.34 1.40
N GLY A 986 1.96 -109.35 2.25
CA GLY A 986 0.66 -109.94 1.95
C GLY A 986 -0.28 -108.98 1.21
N GLN A 987 -1.22 -109.54 0.44
CA GLN A 987 -2.28 -108.75 -0.17
C GLN A 987 -3.36 -108.45 0.88
N LEU A 988 -3.39 -107.21 1.36
CA LEU A 988 -4.37 -106.71 2.32
C LEU A 988 -5.71 -106.40 1.61
N THR A 989 -6.82 -106.88 2.18
CA THR A 989 -8.19 -106.68 1.67
C THR A 989 -9.15 -106.51 2.85
N GLY A 990 -10.26 -105.78 2.65
CA GLY A 990 -11.27 -105.58 3.68
C GLY A 990 -10.71 -104.94 4.95
N VAL A 991 -9.88 -103.90 4.81
CA VAL A 991 -9.36 -103.12 5.94
C VAL A 991 -10.52 -102.31 6.52
N GLN A 992 -10.87 -102.59 7.78
CA GLN A 992 -11.91 -101.92 8.57
C GLN A 992 -11.33 -101.54 9.93
N ASP A 993 -12.04 -100.71 10.68
CA ASP A 993 -11.66 -100.36 12.04
C ASP A 993 -11.61 -101.64 12.90
N GLY A 994 -10.45 -101.91 13.50
CA GLY A 994 -10.21 -103.07 14.35
C GLY A 994 -10.02 -104.43 13.64
N ASN A 995 -10.13 -104.55 12.31
CA ASN A 995 -9.76 -105.80 11.62
C ASN A 995 -9.38 -105.64 10.13
N PHE A 996 -8.59 -106.59 9.62
CA PHE A 996 -8.28 -106.68 8.19
C PHE A 996 -8.03 -108.12 7.75
N THR A 997 -8.16 -108.39 6.45
CA THR A 997 -7.87 -109.71 5.89
C THR A 997 -6.58 -109.65 5.07
N VAL A 998 -5.61 -110.50 5.38
CA VAL A 998 -4.34 -110.61 4.66
C VAL A 998 -4.23 -111.94 3.94
N ARG A 999 -3.98 -111.89 2.63
CA ARG A 999 -3.75 -113.06 1.79
C ARG A 999 -2.28 -113.15 1.39
N PHE A 1000 -1.63 -114.23 1.78
CA PHE A 1000 -0.27 -114.54 1.38
C PHE A 1000 -0.26 -115.56 0.27
N SER A 1001 0.41 -115.24 -0.84
CA SER A 1001 0.62 -116.16 -1.97
C SER A 1001 2.04 -116.69 -1.93
N VAL A 1002 2.21 -118.00 -1.70
CA VAL A 1002 3.52 -118.66 -1.63
C VAL A 1002 3.46 -119.96 -2.44
N ASP A 1003 4.37 -120.11 -3.41
CA ASP A 1003 4.56 -121.35 -4.18
C ASP A 1003 3.26 -121.88 -4.84
N GLY A 1004 2.53 -120.99 -5.52
CA GLY A 1004 1.28 -121.33 -6.22
C GLY A 1004 0.10 -121.71 -5.32
N GLY A 1005 0.22 -121.57 -3.99
CA GLY A 1005 -0.88 -121.65 -3.03
C GLY A 1005 -1.11 -120.34 -2.30
N ALA A 1006 -2.21 -120.23 -1.58
CA ALA A 1006 -2.53 -119.04 -0.79
C ALA A 1006 -3.08 -119.40 0.58
N MET A 1007 -2.65 -118.66 1.60
CA MET A 1007 -3.25 -118.68 2.93
C MET A 1007 -3.80 -117.30 3.26
N THR A 1008 -5.04 -117.27 3.73
CA THR A 1008 -5.74 -116.06 4.16
C THR A 1008 -5.93 -116.10 5.66
N TYR A 1009 -5.52 -115.02 6.31
CA TYR A 1009 -5.76 -114.76 7.73
C TYR A 1009 -6.63 -113.51 7.89
N ARG A 1010 -7.44 -113.47 8.93
CA ARG A 1010 -8.10 -112.24 9.40
C ARG A 1010 -7.40 -111.80 10.67
N VAL A 1011 -6.92 -110.57 10.70
CA VAL A 1011 -6.23 -109.98 11.84
C VAL A 1011 -7.19 -109.02 12.50
N HIS A 1012 -7.33 -109.13 13.82
CA HIS A 1012 -8.12 -108.25 14.68
C HIS A 1012 -7.16 -107.43 15.54
N THR A 1013 -7.33 -106.12 15.61
CA THR A 1013 -6.48 -105.19 16.36
C THR A 1013 -7.30 -104.51 17.46
N ASP A 1014 -6.68 -104.25 18.61
CA ASP A 1014 -7.38 -103.67 19.78
C ASP A 1014 -7.66 -102.16 19.63
N THR A 1015 -6.95 -101.49 18.72
CA THR A 1015 -7.09 -100.05 18.41
C THR A 1015 -7.92 -99.82 17.14
N GLU A 1016 -8.67 -98.71 17.12
CA GLU A 1016 -9.42 -98.26 15.93
C GLU A 1016 -8.47 -98.06 14.73
N ASP A 1017 -7.28 -97.52 14.98
CA ASP A 1017 -6.20 -97.42 14.01
C ASP A 1017 -5.38 -98.72 13.94
N ASN A 1018 -5.22 -99.28 12.74
CA ASN A 1018 -4.54 -100.55 12.51
C ASN A 1018 -3.01 -100.37 12.34
N PRO A 1019 -2.16 -100.95 13.21
CA PRO A 1019 -0.70 -100.84 13.08
C PRO A 1019 -0.13 -101.45 11.79
N PHE A 1020 -0.81 -102.42 11.18
CA PHE A 1020 -0.27 -103.26 10.11
C PHE A 1020 -0.81 -102.93 8.70
N SER A 1021 -1.82 -102.05 8.56
CA SER A 1021 -2.44 -101.75 7.25
C SER A 1021 -1.58 -100.91 6.30
N GLY A 1022 -0.39 -100.48 6.73
CA GLY A 1022 0.49 -99.59 5.96
C GLY A 1022 -0.01 -98.14 5.95
N GLY A 1023 0.84 -97.20 5.53
CA GLY A 1023 0.49 -95.77 5.45
C GLY A 1023 0.95 -94.97 6.66
N LEU A 1024 0.64 -95.40 7.89
CA LEU A 1024 0.88 -94.65 9.13
C LEU A 1024 2.31 -94.10 9.27
N PHE A 1025 3.33 -94.97 9.15
CA PHE A 1025 4.72 -94.55 9.27
C PHE A 1025 5.26 -93.83 8.02
N SER A 1026 4.82 -94.23 6.83
CA SER A 1026 5.27 -93.64 5.57
C SER A 1026 4.69 -92.25 5.29
N GLN A 1027 3.60 -91.90 5.97
CA GLN A 1027 2.99 -90.58 5.94
C GLN A 1027 3.59 -89.65 7.01
N PHE A 1028 4.32 -90.21 7.99
CA PHE A 1028 4.98 -89.43 9.01
C PHE A 1028 6.30 -88.84 8.51
N GLY A 1029 6.40 -87.52 8.51
CA GLY A 1029 7.58 -86.78 8.13
C GLY A 1029 7.58 -85.39 8.76
N LEU A 1030 8.76 -84.89 9.10
CA LEU A 1030 8.90 -83.58 9.76
C LEU A 1030 9.57 -82.59 8.81
N SER A 1031 9.02 -81.37 8.76
CA SER A 1031 9.63 -80.26 8.02
C SER A 1031 10.68 -79.56 8.89
N ASP A 1032 11.71 -79.00 8.25
CA ASP A 1032 12.77 -78.24 8.92
C ASP A 1032 12.28 -76.88 9.42
N THR A 1033 11.18 -76.35 8.88
CA THR A 1033 10.57 -75.08 9.32
C THR A 1033 9.27 -75.32 10.08
N LEU A 1034 9.07 -74.53 11.12
CA LEU A 1034 7.96 -74.67 12.07
C LEU A 1034 6.86 -73.65 11.76
N TYR A 1035 7.26 -72.47 11.26
CA TYR A 1035 6.38 -71.38 10.84
C TYR A 1035 6.41 -71.16 9.33
#